data_AF-A0A969AYF4-F1
#
_entry.id   AF-A0A969AYF4-F1
#
_cell.length_a   1.000
_cell.length_b   1.000
_cell.length_c   1.000
_cell.angle_alpha   90.00
_cell.angle_beta   90.00
_cell.angle_gamma   90.00
#
_symmetry.space_group_name_H-M   'P 1'
#
loop_
_entity.id
_entity.type
_entity.pdbx_description
1 polymer ?
#
loop_
_entity_poly.entity_id
_entity_poly.type
_entity_poly.pdbx_seq_one_letter_code
_entity_poly.pdbx_strand_id
1 'polypeptide(L)'
;MKDHTLKENLKLDEHYSGQKDWLRWGPYLSERQWGTVREDYSDDGNAWKYFPHDHARSRSYRWGEDGIAGISDRYCNICFAPAFWNGRDPIIKERLFGLTGNEGNHGEDVKELYYYLENTPTHSYMKHLYKYPQNAFPYEQLTAENKKRSKKETEFELIDTGIFDKKEYFDVLTEYAKADSEDLLIKISACNRAATPAKITLLPTIWMRNLWSFEEMSEKPMIKKEGKKDKAYLSIVHPYVGQYFLYVEKPSRILFTENETNTEKLFNTPNDHHFKKDLFHQAITSGDFSLAEKNGMGTKSAIMYELEISPGETKSVCLRLSSSKLDNPFDAGFERIFKSRRHDSEAFFNDVSKNTDVKHKEIQKQALAGLMWSKQYYHYDVERWLQGDPKTPPPPPQRKHGRNSNWITLRNHDIHAMPDAWEYPWYAAWDSAFHCLTWALVDSEFAKHQLLLFTKEWYMAPNGQIPAYEWSFSDVNPPVQAWAALSIYQIEMRRKGIGDIKFLKKMFNKLALNFTWWVNREDSTQNNVFEGGFLGLDNIGVFDRSHGIPGEAHLEQVDGTAWMALYCLNMLEMSLEIARHDDTYEDMATKYFGHFVYIAEALNNISKDYVGTWDSEEGFFYDKLVFPNGSFVPIKVRSIVGLMSLAAVLRIDKETLKALPRFERSVVWFKKHRMETLKYPVIQEYAEGEDLLLSLVPKDRMEVLVKTLLREDEFLSPYGIRSLSKVHQNAYNLYINGSTYCINYEPAESSTYLFGGNSNWRGPIWMPINYIFIDSLKEYFDYGGEALMFDFPTGSGNRMHLGQIATELSKRLIQIFEKNQDGYRVVHHQHQEMYKDEHFNDLILFYEYFHADNGRGVGASHQTGWTALIANLIDNMA
;
A
#
# COMPACT_ATOMS: atom_id res chain seq x y z
N MET A 1 20.91 21.66 -25.24
CA MET A 1 19.96 22.02 -24.17
C MET A 1 20.74 21.99 -22.87
N LYS A 2 20.85 23.12 -22.15
CA LYS A 2 21.52 23.12 -20.84
C LYS A 2 20.62 22.37 -19.87
N ASP A 3 21.15 21.30 -19.32
CA ASP A 3 20.50 20.40 -18.37
C ASP A 3 20.14 21.20 -17.11
N HIS A 4 18.86 21.56 -16.95
CA HIS A 4 18.35 22.15 -15.71
C HIS A 4 18.06 21.01 -14.72
N THR A 5 19.10 20.33 -14.24
CA THR A 5 18.95 19.26 -13.27
C THR A 5 18.34 19.83 -11.99
N LEU A 6 17.15 19.35 -11.63
CA LEU A 6 16.43 19.78 -10.42
C LEU A 6 17.23 19.42 -9.18
N LYS A 7 17.16 20.26 -8.15
CA LYS A 7 17.89 20.04 -6.89
C LYS A 7 17.51 18.73 -6.22
N GLU A 8 16.26 18.29 -6.35
CA GLU A 8 15.84 17.00 -5.81
C GLU A 8 16.46 15.80 -6.54
N ASN A 9 16.54 15.86 -7.87
CA ASN A 9 17.17 14.80 -8.67
C ASN A 9 18.67 14.67 -8.35
N LEU A 10 19.36 15.81 -8.15
CA LEU A 10 20.76 15.79 -7.73
C LEU A 10 20.96 15.09 -6.38
N LYS A 11 20.03 15.24 -5.42
CA LYS A 11 20.11 14.55 -4.13
C LYS A 11 19.90 13.04 -4.29
N LEU A 12 19.01 12.62 -5.18
CA LEU A 12 18.83 11.20 -5.52
C LEU A 12 20.10 10.63 -6.16
N ASP A 13 20.70 11.35 -7.10
CA ASP A 13 21.95 10.94 -7.74
C ASP A 13 23.10 10.83 -6.71
N GLU A 14 23.23 11.79 -5.80
CA GLU A 14 24.18 11.75 -4.68
C GLU A 14 23.95 10.53 -3.76
N HIS A 15 22.68 10.14 -3.54
CA HIS A 15 22.32 8.96 -2.75
C HIS A 15 22.72 7.66 -3.44
N TYR A 16 22.27 7.44 -4.68
CA TYR A 16 22.50 6.19 -5.39
C TYR A 16 23.96 6.02 -5.84
N SER A 17 24.71 7.11 -6.02
CA SER A 17 26.16 7.06 -6.24
C SER A 17 26.97 6.81 -4.96
N GLY A 18 26.35 6.86 -3.78
CA GLY A 18 27.03 6.72 -2.49
C GLY A 18 27.81 7.95 -2.04
N GLN A 19 27.68 9.09 -2.73
CA GLN A 19 28.30 10.35 -2.33
C GLN A 19 27.71 10.87 -1.01
N LYS A 20 26.40 10.71 -0.80
CA LYS A 20 25.70 11.22 0.39
C LYS A 20 24.43 10.45 0.71
N ASP A 21 24.24 10.10 1.97
CA ASP A 21 23.10 9.26 2.36
C ASP A 21 21.81 10.05 2.67
N TRP A 22 21.18 10.65 1.66
CA TRP A 22 19.95 11.44 1.86
C TRP A 22 18.79 10.65 2.48
N LEU A 23 18.70 9.35 2.23
CA LEU A 23 17.67 8.46 2.80
C LEU A 23 18.08 7.86 4.15
N ARG A 24 19.06 8.46 4.86
CA ARG A 24 19.42 8.01 6.21
C ARG A 24 18.28 8.22 7.19
N TRP A 25 17.58 9.34 7.05
CA TRP A 25 16.41 9.73 7.83
C TRP A 25 15.19 9.89 6.93
N GLY A 26 14.03 9.48 7.40
CA GLY A 26 12.79 9.61 6.66
C GLY A 26 11.57 9.29 7.53
N PRO A 27 10.36 9.28 6.95
CA PRO A 27 9.12 9.02 7.67
C PRO A 27 8.95 7.52 7.98
N TYR A 28 10.01 6.85 8.43
CA TYR A 28 10.07 5.38 8.55
C TYR A 28 9.37 4.82 9.79
N LEU A 29 8.77 5.68 10.62
CA LEU A 29 7.93 5.23 11.72
C LEU A 29 6.56 4.84 11.19
N SER A 30 6.03 3.74 11.72
CA SER A 30 4.65 3.40 11.47
C SER A 30 3.72 4.37 12.21
N GLU A 31 2.47 4.50 11.76
CA GLU A 31 1.46 5.20 12.55
C GLU A 31 0.75 4.25 13.54
N ARG A 32 0.94 2.93 13.38
CA ARG A 32 0.47 1.87 14.28
C ARG A 32 1.45 0.69 14.34
N GLN A 33 2.03 0.44 15.51
CA GLN A 33 2.82 -0.78 15.76
C GLN A 33 2.07 -1.81 16.64
N TRP A 34 1.11 -1.36 17.44
CA TRP A 34 0.27 -2.22 18.27
C TRP A 34 -0.69 -3.09 17.43
N GLY A 35 -1.05 -4.26 17.95
CA GLY A 35 -1.94 -5.20 17.26
C GLY A 35 -1.37 -5.85 15.99
N THR A 36 -0.04 -5.86 15.80
CA THR A 36 0.63 -6.50 14.67
C THR A 36 1.04 -7.93 14.98
N VAL A 37 1.18 -8.80 13.96
CA VAL A 37 1.56 -10.22 14.17
C VAL A 37 2.95 -10.34 14.76
N ARG A 38 3.89 -9.51 14.30
CA ARG A 38 5.26 -9.50 14.83
C ARG A 38 5.32 -9.15 16.32
N GLU A 39 4.40 -8.31 16.83
CA GLU A 39 4.28 -7.99 18.26
C GLU A 39 3.37 -8.96 19.04
N ASP A 40 2.79 -9.96 18.38
CA ASP A 40 1.93 -10.96 19.00
C ASP A 40 2.76 -11.99 19.75
N TYR A 41 2.56 -12.03 21.06
CA TYR A 41 3.18 -13.02 21.92
C TYR A 41 2.19 -13.90 22.70
N SER A 42 0.93 -13.93 22.26
CA SER A 42 -0.12 -14.83 22.77
C SER A 42 0.13 -16.30 22.43
N ASP A 43 -0.63 -17.19 23.08
CA ASP A 43 -0.68 -18.62 22.80
C ASP A 43 -1.73 -18.99 21.74
N ASP A 44 -2.75 -18.16 21.55
CA ASP A 44 -3.86 -18.34 20.60
C ASP A 44 -3.69 -17.57 19.28
N GLY A 45 -2.67 -16.72 19.17
CA GLY A 45 -2.45 -15.88 17.99
C GLY A 45 -3.36 -14.64 17.95
N ASN A 46 -3.86 -14.15 19.07
CA ASN A 46 -4.70 -12.95 19.10
C ASN A 46 -3.87 -11.65 19.27
N ALA A 47 -3.21 -11.23 18.19
CA ALA A 47 -2.37 -10.02 18.15
C ALA A 47 -3.06 -8.76 18.71
N TRP A 48 -4.33 -8.55 18.32
CA TRP A 48 -5.13 -7.39 18.72
C TRP A 48 -5.37 -7.31 20.23
N LYS A 49 -5.69 -8.44 20.88
CA LYS A 49 -5.89 -8.49 22.33
C LYS A 49 -4.58 -8.55 23.11
N TYR A 50 -3.53 -9.10 22.50
CA TYR A 50 -2.24 -9.28 23.18
C TYR A 50 -1.49 -7.96 23.39
N PHE A 51 -1.46 -7.11 22.36
CA PHE A 51 -0.81 -5.81 22.42
C PHE A 51 -1.75 -4.72 21.89
N PRO A 52 -2.81 -4.36 22.65
CA PRO A 52 -3.78 -3.35 22.24
C PRO A 52 -3.21 -1.92 22.34
N HIS A 53 -3.91 -0.97 21.72
CA HIS A 53 -3.61 0.47 21.81
C HIS A 53 -3.42 0.95 23.26
N ASP A 54 -4.23 0.46 24.20
CA ASP A 54 -4.16 0.86 25.62
C ASP A 54 -2.81 0.49 26.29
N HIS A 55 -2.19 -0.61 25.86
CA HIS A 55 -0.88 -1.03 26.33
C HIS A 55 0.27 -0.25 25.66
N ALA A 56 0.09 0.23 24.42
CA ALA A 56 1.12 0.91 23.62
C ALA A 56 1.82 2.09 24.33
N ARG A 57 1.08 2.84 25.14
CA ARG A 57 1.63 3.94 25.95
C ARG A 57 2.56 3.48 27.07
N SER A 58 2.38 2.26 27.58
CA SER A 58 3.05 1.71 28.76
C SER A 58 3.96 0.51 28.45
N ARG A 59 3.90 -0.05 27.24
CA ARG A 59 4.68 -1.22 26.81
C ARG A 59 5.61 -0.85 25.66
N SER A 60 6.86 -1.32 25.72
CA SER A 60 7.84 -1.15 24.64
C SER A 60 7.61 -2.19 23.54
N TYR A 61 7.78 -1.78 22.29
CA TYR A 61 7.73 -2.68 21.14
C TYR A 61 9.07 -3.39 20.94
N ARG A 62 9.05 -4.54 20.25
CA ARG A 62 10.26 -5.32 19.94
C ARG A 62 10.74 -5.09 18.52
N TRP A 63 9.83 -5.00 17.57
CA TRP A 63 10.11 -5.11 16.14
C TRP A 63 10.03 -3.79 15.38
N GLY A 64 9.46 -2.76 15.99
CA GLY A 64 9.32 -1.44 15.39
C GLY A 64 9.01 -0.38 16.43
N GLU A 65 8.60 0.79 15.96
CA GLU A 65 8.10 1.90 16.77
C GLU A 65 7.03 2.64 15.95
N ASP A 66 6.17 3.39 16.62
CA ASP A 66 5.11 4.19 15.99
C ASP A 66 5.06 5.64 16.52
N GLY A 67 4.49 6.54 15.71
CA GLY A 67 4.26 7.93 16.11
C GLY A 67 3.62 8.78 15.00
N ILE A 68 2.82 9.77 15.40
CA ILE A 68 2.13 10.67 14.47
C ILE A 68 3.14 11.52 13.70
N ALA A 69 3.11 11.51 12.36
CA ALA A 69 4.07 12.24 11.52
C ALA A 69 5.53 12.00 11.91
N GLY A 70 5.83 10.77 12.32
CA GLY A 70 7.10 10.38 12.91
C GLY A 70 8.22 10.22 11.88
N ILE A 71 9.45 10.45 12.31
CA ILE A 71 10.66 10.15 11.54
C ILE A 71 11.60 9.26 12.35
N SER A 72 12.43 8.50 11.65
CA SER A 72 13.54 7.76 12.27
C SER A 72 14.72 7.63 11.33
N ASP A 73 15.88 7.22 11.87
CA ASP A 73 16.93 6.69 11.01
C ASP A 73 16.44 5.39 10.35
N ARG A 74 17.05 5.00 9.23
CA ARG A 74 16.62 3.86 8.41
C ARG A 74 16.51 2.51 9.12
N TYR A 75 17.06 2.36 10.32
CA TYR A 75 16.96 1.14 11.12
C TYR A 75 16.08 1.31 12.36
N CYS A 76 15.35 2.42 12.45
CA CYS A 76 14.43 2.73 13.54
C CYS A 76 15.11 2.63 14.92
N ASN A 77 16.33 3.15 15.05
CA ASN A 77 17.07 3.15 16.30
C ASN A 77 16.84 4.43 17.10
N ILE A 78 16.87 5.58 16.41
CA ILE A 78 16.51 6.89 16.95
C ILE A 78 15.22 7.33 16.28
N CYS A 79 14.20 7.57 17.10
CA CYS A 79 12.85 7.88 16.68
C CYS A 79 12.47 9.28 17.17
N PHE A 80 11.75 10.04 16.36
CA PHE A 80 11.19 11.32 16.72
C PHE A 80 9.76 11.45 16.21
N ALA A 81 8.86 11.98 17.03
CA ALA A 81 7.51 12.34 16.63
C ALA A 81 6.97 13.49 17.49
N PRO A 82 6.10 14.36 16.94
CA PRO A 82 5.28 15.24 17.75
C PRO A 82 4.28 14.44 18.61
N ALA A 83 3.95 15.00 19.77
CA ALA A 83 2.84 14.56 20.60
C ALA A 83 2.09 15.76 21.17
N PHE A 84 0.83 15.59 21.55
CA PHE A 84 -0.07 16.70 21.88
C PHE A 84 -0.92 16.41 23.11
N TRP A 85 -1.31 17.47 23.81
CA TRP A 85 -2.34 17.40 24.84
C TRP A 85 -3.18 18.69 24.81
N ASN A 86 -4.51 18.57 24.78
CA ASN A 86 -5.44 19.71 24.69
C ASN A 86 -5.87 20.22 26.07
N GLY A 87 -5.31 19.66 27.15
CA GLY A 87 -5.69 19.99 28.53
C GLY A 87 -6.90 19.22 29.05
N ARG A 88 -7.53 18.38 28.23
CA ARG A 88 -8.79 17.68 28.53
C ARG A 88 -8.73 16.18 28.29
N ASP A 89 -7.90 15.73 27.36
CA ASP A 89 -7.75 14.33 27.03
C ASP A 89 -7.21 13.53 28.24
N PRO A 90 -7.70 12.30 28.46
CA PRO A 90 -7.23 11.45 29.54
C PRO A 90 -5.82 10.88 29.29
N ILE A 91 -5.30 11.05 28.07
CA ILE A 91 -3.99 10.57 27.62
C ILE A 91 -3.32 11.63 26.74
N ILE A 92 -2.00 11.55 26.58
CA ILE A 92 -1.28 12.32 25.56
C ILE A 92 -1.56 11.70 24.20
N LYS A 93 -1.85 12.54 23.20
CA LYS A 93 -1.95 12.15 21.80
C LYS A 93 -0.55 12.02 21.19
N GLU A 94 0.08 10.87 21.43
CA GLU A 94 1.39 10.50 20.83
C GLU A 94 1.27 9.43 19.71
N ARG A 95 0.06 8.89 19.49
CA ARG A 95 -0.28 7.88 18.49
C ARG A 95 -1.71 8.10 18.01
N LEU A 96 -1.99 7.70 16.76
CA LEU A 96 -3.35 7.72 16.22
C LEU A 96 -4.19 6.61 16.85
N PHE A 97 -5.41 6.95 17.26
CA PHE A 97 -6.39 5.99 17.76
C PHE A 97 -7.22 5.40 16.64
N GLY A 98 -7.64 4.15 16.81
CA GLY A 98 -8.59 3.50 15.92
C GLY A 98 -9.07 2.18 16.50
N LEU A 99 -9.93 1.53 15.74
CA LEU A 99 -10.63 0.30 16.13
C LEU A 99 -9.88 -0.92 15.61
N THR A 100 -9.92 -2.02 16.37
CA THR A 100 -9.51 -3.34 15.85
C THR A 100 -10.64 -3.94 15.00
N GLY A 101 -10.34 -4.97 14.19
CA GLY A 101 -11.36 -5.69 13.42
C GLY A 101 -12.55 -6.25 14.21
N ASN A 102 -12.44 -6.41 15.54
CA ASN A 102 -13.57 -6.84 16.39
C ASN A 102 -14.38 -5.66 16.96
N GLU A 103 -13.95 -4.42 16.76
CA GLU A 103 -14.55 -3.22 17.33
C GLU A 103 -15.22 -2.34 16.28
N GLY A 104 -14.69 -2.31 15.05
CA GLY A 104 -15.37 -1.71 13.90
C GLY A 104 -16.48 -2.61 13.39
N ASN A 105 -17.57 -2.01 12.91
CA ASN A 105 -18.60 -2.76 12.20
C ASN A 105 -18.10 -3.24 10.83
N HIS A 106 -17.13 -2.54 10.23
CA HIS A 106 -16.50 -2.90 8.96
C HIS A 106 -15.01 -3.22 9.04
N GLY A 107 -14.40 -3.31 10.22
CA GLY A 107 -13.00 -3.77 10.29
C GLY A 107 -12.10 -2.95 11.19
N GLU A 108 -10.81 -2.97 10.86
CA GLU A 108 -9.87 -1.97 11.37
C GLU A 108 -10.22 -0.59 10.82
N ASP A 109 -10.08 0.44 11.64
CA ASP A 109 -10.60 1.76 11.28
C ASP A 109 -9.93 2.87 12.11
N VAL A 110 -9.15 3.73 11.45
CA VAL A 110 -8.49 4.87 12.12
C VAL A 110 -9.49 5.98 12.39
N LYS A 111 -9.63 6.37 13.66
CA LYS A 111 -10.64 7.36 14.08
C LYS A 111 -10.08 8.76 14.22
N GLU A 112 -9.13 9.11 13.36
CA GLU A 112 -8.36 10.36 13.43
C GLU A 112 -8.38 11.07 12.08
N LEU A 113 -8.23 12.40 12.10
CA LEU A 113 -8.22 13.22 10.88
C LEU A 113 -6.82 13.79 10.63
N TYR A 114 -6.15 13.25 9.64
CA TYR A 114 -4.78 13.62 9.28
C TYR A 114 -4.53 13.48 7.78
N TYR A 115 -3.54 14.18 7.24
CA TYR A 115 -3.34 14.33 5.79
C TYR A 115 -1.87 14.48 5.41
N TYR A 116 -1.48 13.76 4.36
CA TYR A 116 -0.16 13.86 3.73
C TYR A 116 -0.19 14.94 2.64
N LEU A 117 0.37 16.11 2.97
CA LEU A 117 0.29 17.28 2.08
C LEU A 117 1.44 17.35 1.08
N GLU A 118 2.64 16.99 1.53
CA GLU A 118 3.86 17.10 0.72
C GLU A 118 4.97 16.20 1.25
N ASN A 119 5.76 15.65 0.34
CA ASN A 119 6.98 14.90 0.63
C ASN A 119 7.81 14.84 -0.66
N THR A 120 9.13 14.88 -0.59
CA THR A 120 10.00 14.67 -1.76
C THR A 120 10.66 13.29 -1.69
N PRO A 121 11.12 12.70 -2.81
CA PRO A 121 11.73 11.35 -2.80
C PRO A 121 12.87 11.17 -1.80
N THR A 122 13.69 12.20 -1.59
CA THR A 122 14.79 12.19 -0.61
C THR A 122 14.36 12.59 0.81
N HIS A 123 13.08 12.83 1.02
CA HIS A 123 12.49 13.37 2.24
C HIS A 123 13.17 14.66 2.69
N SER A 124 13.65 15.46 1.73
CA SER A 124 14.37 16.71 2.01
C SER A 124 13.42 17.84 2.37
N TYR A 125 12.16 17.73 1.97
CA TYR A 125 11.03 18.48 2.50
C TYR A 125 9.85 17.53 2.75
N MET A 126 9.18 17.69 3.88
CA MET A 126 7.98 16.92 4.23
C MET A 126 6.98 17.82 4.96
N LYS A 127 5.69 17.60 4.71
CA LYS A 127 4.59 18.34 5.34
C LYS A 127 3.38 17.45 5.60
N HIS A 128 2.98 17.41 6.87
CA HIS A 128 1.84 16.65 7.38
C HIS A 128 0.88 17.59 8.13
N LEU A 129 -0.43 17.30 8.08
CA LEU A 129 -1.47 18.00 8.83
C LEU A 129 -2.24 17.03 9.73
N TYR A 130 -2.42 17.38 10.99
CA TYR A 130 -3.31 16.70 11.93
C TYR A 130 -4.39 17.66 12.43
N LYS A 131 -5.67 17.25 12.40
CA LYS A 131 -6.82 18.00 12.90
C LYS A 131 -7.09 17.58 14.34
N TYR A 132 -6.56 18.32 15.31
CA TYR A 132 -6.59 17.92 16.72
C TYR A 132 -7.71 18.63 17.50
N PRO A 133 -8.70 17.92 18.08
CA PRO A 133 -9.78 18.54 18.84
C PRO A 133 -9.33 19.29 20.10
N GLN A 134 -9.97 20.41 20.41
CA GLN A 134 -9.80 21.14 21.66
C GLN A 134 -10.58 20.51 22.83
N ASN A 135 -11.64 19.78 22.50
CA ASN A 135 -12.44 19.01 23.44
C ASN A 135 -11.82 17.64 23.70
N ALA A 136 -12.20 17.01 24.82
CA ALA A 136 -11.78 15.65 25.14
C ALA A 136 -12.13 14.71 23.99
N PHE A 137 -11.15 13.97 23.50
CA PHE A 137 -11.31 13.07 22.37
C PHE A 137 -12.31 11.93 22.70
N PRO A 138 -13.27 11.62 21.81
CA PRO A 138 -14.44 10.81 22.15
C PRO A 138 -14.19 9.29 22.01
N TYR A 139 -13.14 8.76 22.64
CA TYR A 139 -12.72 7.35 22.52
C TYR A 139 -13.84 6.34 22.80
N GLU A 140 -14.56 6.53 23.92
CA GLU A 140 -15.62 5.60 24.34
C GLU A 140 -16.82 5.67 23.39
N GLN A 141 -17.21 6.86 22.94
CA GLN A 141 -18.32 7.03 22.00
C GLN A 141 -18.01 6.35 20.66
N LEU A 142 -16.82 6.57 20.11
CA LEU A 142 -16.37 5.92 18.86
C LEU A 142 -16.41 4.40 18.96
N THR A 143 -15.90 3.85 20.06
CA THR A 143 -15.86 2.40 20.27
C THR A 143 -17.26 1.83 20.50
N ALA A 144 -18.07 2.48 21.35
CA ALA A 144 -19.38 1.97 21.75
C ALA A 144 -20.41 2.06 20.62
N GLU A 145 -20.35 3.09 19.78
CA GLU A 145 -21.28 3.24 18.65
C GLU A 145 -20.96 2.26 17.53
N ASN A 146 -19.70 2.14 17.12
CA ASN A 146 -19.30 1.19 16.07
C ASN A 146 -19.61 -0.27 16.47
N LYS A 147 -19.43 -0.64 17.75
CA LYS A 147 -19.81 -1.97 18.26
C LYS A 147 -21.31 -2.27 18.17
N LYS A 148 -22.18 -1.25 18.15
CA LYS A 148 -23.64 -1.43 18.03
C LYS A 148 -24.10 -1.52 16.59
N ARG A 149 -23.34 -0.92 15.66
CA ARG A 149 -23.70 -0.88 14.25
C ARG A 149 -23.60 -2.25 13.62
N SER A 150 -24.52 -2.50 12.69
CA SER A 150 -24.51 -3.69 11.85
C SER A 150 -23.65 -3.49 10.60
N LYS A 151 -23.34 -4.59 9.90
CA LYS A 151 -22.71 -4.58 8.56
C LYS A 151 -23.57 -3.87 7.47
N LYS A 152 -24.78 -3.41 7.79
CA LYS A 152 -25.64 -2.65 6.84
C LYS A 152 -25.55 -1.15 7.04
N GLU A 153 -24.95 -0.70 8.13
CA GLU A 153 -24.75 0.71 8.45
C GLU A 153 -23.33 1.10 8.06
N THR A 154 -23.11 2.36 7.72
CA THR A 154 -21.76 2.89 7.50
C THR A 154 -20.98 2.92 8.81
N GLU A 155 -19.66 3.09 8.75
CA GLU A 155 -18.84 3.34 9.93
C GLU A 155 -19.26 4.66 10.61
N PHE A 156 -19.08 4.72 11.93
CA PHE A 156 -19.27 5.95 12.71
C PHE A 156 -17.92 6.64 12.90
N GLU A 157 -17.75 7.79 12.25
CA GLU A 157 -16.49 8.52 12.19
C GLU A 157 -16.34 9.58 13.27
N LEU A 158 -15.11 10.06 13.47
CA LEU A 158 -14.83 11.19 14.37
C LEU A 158 -15.67 12.43 14.01
N ILE A 159 -15.93 12.66 12.71
CA ILE A 159 -16.78 13.76 12.24
C ILE A 159 -18.22 13.60 12.74
N ASP A 160 -18.75 12.37 12.79
CA ASP A 160 -20.13 12.08 13.20
C ASP A 160 -20.39 12.34 14.70
N THR A 161 -19.33 12.48 15.50
CA THR A 161 -19.45 12.81 16.93
C THR A 161 -19.89 14.25 17.18
N GLY A 162 -19.82 15.12 16.15
CA GLY A 162 -20.06 16.56 16.26
C GLY A 162 -18.93 17.34 16.92
N ILE A 163 -17.78 16.71 17.20
CA ILE A 163 -16.65 17.36 17.88
C ILE A 163 -16.07 18.55 17.10
N PHE A 164 -16.29 18.59 15.79
CA PHE A 164 -15.84 19.66 14.89
C PHE A 164 -16.91 20.72 14.58
N ASP A 165 -18.18 20.53 14.97
CA ASP A 165 -19.30 21.40 14.57
C ASP A 165 -19.13 22.86 14.97
N LYS A 166 -18.45 23.11 16.09
CA LYS A 166 -18.15 24.45 16.62
C LYS A 166 -16.80 25.00 16.17
N LYS A 167 -16.10 24.31 15.27
CA LYS A 167 -14.72 24.61 14.85
C LYS A 167 -13.72 24.61 16.01
N GLU A 168 -13.99 23.85 17.07
CA GLU A 168 -13.16 23.75 18.27
C GLU A 168 -12.02 22.74 18.10
N TYR A 169 -11.10 23.04 17.18
CA TYR A 169 -9.93 22.20 16.89
C TYR A 169 -8.69 23.04 16.53
N PHE A 170 -7.55 22.38 16.52
CA PHE A 170 -6.29 22.91 16.01
C PHE A 170 -5.93 22.24 14.69
N ASP A 171 -5.49 23.04 13.73
CA ASP A 171 -4.67 22.52 12.63
C ASP A 171 -3.23 22.43 13.12
N VAL A 172 -2.70 21.22 13.23
CA VAL A 172 -1.31 20.98 13.63
C VAL A 172 -0.50 20.54 12.42
N LEU A 173 0.30 21.46 11.89
CA LEU A 173 1.23 21.20 10.80
C LEU A 173 2.58 20.75 11.35
N THR A 174 3.08 19.62 10.84
CA THR A 174 4.44 19.15 11.10
C THR A 174 5.23 19.21 9.80
N GLU A 175 6.28 20.02 9.79
CA GLU A 175 7.14 20.25 8.64
C GLU A 175 8.59 19.85 8.97
N TYR A 176 9.22 19.12 8.05
CA TYR A 176 10.63 18.74 8.12
C TYR A 176 11.37 19.31 6.92
N ALA A 177 12.59 19.81 7.14
CA ALA A 177 13.48 20.29 6.09
C ALA A 177 14.91 19.83 6.35
N LYS A 178 15.55 19.19 5.37
CA LYS A 178 16.94 18.75 5.47
C LYS A 178 17.89 19.85 5.00
N ALA A 179 18.73 20.33 5.89
CA ALA A 179 19.92 21.10 5.50
C ALA A 179 20.97 20.17 4.85
N ASP A 180 21.07 18.95 5.38
CA ASP A 180 22.00 17.90 5.00
C ASP A 180 21.36 16.51 5.28
N SER A 181 22.01 15.40 4.90
CA SER A 181 21.53 14.03 5.16
C SER A 181 21.41 13.69 6.65
N GLU A 182 22.15 14.39 7.51
CA GLU A 182 22.15 14.21 8.96
C GLU A 182 21.85 15.52 9.72
N ASP A 183 21.24 16.50 9.06
CA ASP A 183 20.85 17.79 9.65
C ASP A 183 19.42 18.14 9.25
N LEU A 184 18.51 17.95 10.21
CA LEU A 184 17.07 18.02 10.04
C LEU A 184 16.50 19.17 10.86
N LEU A 185 15.83 20.09 10.19
CA LEU A 185 15.06 21.16 10.80
C LEU A 185 13.61 20.70 10.93
N ILE A 186 13.00 21.00 12.06
CA ILE A 186 11.67 20.56 12.43
C ILE A 186 10.87 21.79 12.84
N LYS A 187 9.67 21.94 12.27
CA LYS A 187 8.73 23.01 12.62
C LYS A 187 7.36 22.41 12.87
N ILE A 188 6.82 22.65 14.07
CA ILE A 188 5.47 22.22 14.44
C ILE A 188 4.64 23.46 14.71
N SER A 189 3.60 23.68 13.91
CA SER A 189 2.76 24.86 13.95
C SER A 189 1.32 24.48 14.28
N ALA A 190 0.76 25.05 15.35
CA ALA A 190 -0.63 24.87 15.74
C ALA A 190 -1.42 26.14 15.42
N CYS A 191 -2.48 26.02 14.63
CA CYS A 191 -3.42 27.09 14.33
C CYS A 191 -4.76 26.81 15.01
N ASN A 192 -5.26 27.77 15.79
CA ASN A 192 -6.55 27.66 16.46
C ASN A 192 -7.69 28.04 15.51
N ARG A 193 -8.58 27.08 15.20
CA ARG A 193 -9.74 27.31 14.32
C ARG A 193 -10.99 27.78 15.06
N ALA A 194 -10.97 27.78 16.39
CA ALA A 194 -12.08 28.23 17.21
C ALA A 194 -12.18 29.75 17.26
N ALA A 195 -13.37 30.23 17.63
CA ALA A 195 -13.62 31.66 17.89
C ALA A 195 -13.11 32.14 19.26
N THR A 196 -12.53 31.26 20.09
CA THR A 196 -12.03 31.60 21.42
C THR A 196 -10.58 31.14 21.61
N PRO A 197 -9.79 31.81 22.47
CA PRO A 197 -8.44 31.35 22.81
C PRO A 197 -8.47 29.93 23.39
N ALA A 198 -7.52 29.10 22.97
CA ALA A 198 -7.43 27.71 23.40
C ALA A 198 -6.00 27.36 23.79
N LYS A 199 -5.87 26.48 24.79
CA LYS A 199 -4.57 25.97 25.25
C LYS A 199 -4.24 24.66 24.54
N ILE A 200 -2.97 24.50 24.21
CA ILE A 200 -2.40 23.26 23.70
C ILE A 200 -1.01 23.07 24.29
N THR A 201 -0.71 21.85 24.70
CA THR A 201 0.64 21.42 25.05
C THR A 201 1.22 20.65 23.88
N LEU A 202 2.31 21.14 23.30
CA LEU A 202 3.10 20.40 22.31
C LEU A 202 4.25 19.68 23.00
N LEU A 203 4.46 18.43 22.64
CA LEU A 203 5.43 17.51 23.23
C LEU A 203 6.25 16.80 22.15
N PRO A 204 7.03 17.52 21.31
CA PRO A 204 8.00 16.86 20.45
C PRO A 204 8.84 15.89 21.27
N THR A 205 8.87 14.63 20.86
CA THR A 205 9.42 13.53 21.65
C THR A 205 10.47 12.80 20.82
N ILE A 206 11.63 12.56 21.42
CA ILE A 206 12.70 11.74 20.85
C ILE A 206 12.95 10.54 21.75
N TRP A 207 13.11 9.35 21.16
CA TRP A 207 13.35 8.13 21.90
C TRP A 207 14.22 7.14 21.14
N MET A 208 14.83 6.24 21.90
CA MET A 208 15.59 5.11 21.37
C MET A 208 14.67 3.89 21.32
N ARG A 209 14.67 3.17 20.21
CA ARG A 209 13.98 1.87 20.15
C ARG A 209 14.57 0.93 21.18
N ASN A 210 13.71 0.28 21.95
CA ASN A 210 14.15 -0.56 23.05
C ASN A 210 14.65 -1.93 22.56
N LEU A 211 15.98 -2.06 22.42
CA LEU A 211 16.63 -3.34 22.15
C LEU A 211 17.25 -3.96 23.41
N TRP A 212 17.68 -3.14 24.38
CA TRP A 212 18.42 -3.59 25.57
C TRP A 212 17.59 -4.46 26.52
N SER A 213 16.26 -4.38 26.45
CA SER A 213 15.35 -5.26 27.21
C SER A 213 15.21 -6.66 26.61
N PHE A 214 15.65 -6.85 25.36
CA PHE A 214 15.46 -8.09 24.60
C PHE A 214 16.80 -8.75 24.26
N GLU A 215 17.80 -7.96 23.92
CA GLU A 215 19.09 -8.44 23.41
C GLU A 215 20.27 -7.89 24.22
N GLU A 216 21.44 -8.51 24.04
CA GLU A 216 22.68 -7.95 24.55
C GLU A 216 23.13 -6.77 23.68
N MET A 217 23.55 -5.70 24.33
CA MET A 217 24.09 -4.51 23.68
C MET A 217 25.42 -4.16 24.35
N SER A 218 26.37 -3.63 23.56
CA SER A 218 27.64 -3.14 24.10
C SER A 218 27.44 -2.04 25.14
N GLU A 219 26.45 -1.18 24.91
CA GLU A 219 26.05 -0.10 25.79
C GLU A 219 24.58 0.26 25.55
N LYS A 220 23.89 0.69 26.61
CA LYS A 220 22.53 1.24 26.50
C LYS A 220 22.63 2.65 25.91
N PRO A 221 21.82 3.00 24.88
CA PRO A 221 21.84 4.34 24.32
C PRO A 221 21.37 5.38 25.35
N MET A 222 21.72 6.65 25.15
CA MET A 222 21.44 7.70 26.12
C MET A 222 21.11 9.03 25.45
N ILE A 223 20.09 9.68 25.98
CA ILE A 223 19.72 11.07 25.73
C ILE A 223 20.00 11.85 27.01
N LYS A 224 20.72 12.96 26.91
CA LYS A 224 21.10 13.76 28.07
C LYS A 224 20.93 15.25 27.79
N LYS A 225 20.37 15.98 28.76
CA LYS A 225 20.32 17.45 28.72
C LYS A 225 21.71 18.05 28.86
N GLU A 226 22.05 18.95 27.95
CA GLU A 226 23.29 19.73 27.96
C GLU A 226 22.98 21.22 27.76
N GLY A 227 23.97 22.08 28.07
CA GLY A 227 23.84 23.53 27.92
C GLY A 227 23.17 24.25 29.12
N LYS A 228 23.14 25.58 29.05
CA LYS A 228 22.49 26.46 30.06
C LYS A 228 21.00 26.66 29.71
N LYS A 229 20.20 27.19 30.66
CA LYS A 229 18.74 27.31 30.55
C LYS A 229 18.25 27.86 29.19
N ASP A 230 18.89 28.91 28.67
CA ASP A 230 18.47 29.58 27.42
C ASP A 230 19.11 29.00 26.14
N LYS A 231 20.00 28.00 26.28
CA LYS A 231 20.70 27.31 25.19
C LYS A 231 20.74 25.80 25.44
N ALA A 232 19.66 25.25 26.00
CA ALA A 232 19.56 23.83 26.28
C ALA A 232 19.45 23.04 24.98
N TYR A 233 20.13 21.89 24.92
CA TYR A 233 20.02 20.92 23.84
C TYR A 233 20.14 19.51 24.43
N LEU A 234 19.74 18.50 23.67
CA LEU A 234 19.90 17.11 24.06
C LEU A 234 21.08 16.52 23.29
N SER A 235 22.05 15.96 24.00
CA SER A 235 23.05 15.08 23.39
C SER A 235 22.52 13.65 23.38
N ILE A 236 22.62 13.01 22.23
CA ILE A 236 22.15 11.64 21.98
C ILE A 236 23.37 10.81 21.61
N VAL A 237 23.57 9.69 22.30
CA VAL A 237 24.63 8.71 22.00
C VAL A 237 23.97 7.37 21.78
N HIS A 238 24.17 6.79 20.60
CA HIS A 238 23.63 5.49 20.23
C HIS A 238 24.74 4.60 19.64
N PRO A 239 24.94 3.37 20.12
CA PRO A 239 26.08 2.53 19.73
C PRO A 239 26.13 2.21 18.22
N TYR A 240 24.97 2.10 17.58
CA TYR A 240 24.87 1.76 16.15
C TYR A 240 24.78 2.95 15.21
N VAL A 241 24.39 4.13 15.72
CA VAL A 241 24.06 5.30 14.87
C VAL A 241 25.08 6.42 15.05
N GLY A 242 25.74 6.49 16.21
CA GLY A 242 26.69 7.54 16.58
C GLY A 242 26.05 8.62 17.46
N GLN A 243 26.63 9.82 17.38
CA GLN A 243 26.23 10.95 18.21
C GLN A 243 25.36 11.94 17.43
N TYR A 244 24.30 12.42 18.07
CA TYR A 244 23.42 13.45 17.55
C TYR A 244 23.14 14.52 18.63
N PHE A 245 22.68 15.68 18.17
CA PHE A 245 22.29 16.82 19.01
C PHE A 245 20.90 17.30 18.60
N LEU A 246 19.95 17.29 19.52
CA LEU A 246 18.63 17.89 19.33
C LEU A 246 18.58 19.26 20.01
N TYR A 247 18.56 20.31 19.20
CA TYR A 247 18.40 21.69 19.63
C TYR A 247 16.93 22.05 19.76
N VAL A 248 16.60 22.80 20.81
CA VAL A 248 15.22 23.18 21.14
C VAL A 248 15.15 24.68 21.43
N GLU A 249 14.15 25.36 20.87
CA GLU A 249 13.95 26.79 21.14
C GLU A 249 13.02 26.97 22.33
N LYS A 250 13.48 27.59 23.43
CA LYS A 250 12.66 28.06 24.58
C LYS A 250 11.57 27.09 25.10
N PRO A 251 11.91 25.85 25.48
CA PRO A 251 10.91 24.92 26.05
C PRO A 251 10.46 25.36 27.45
N SER A 252 9.19 25.10 27.79
CA SER A 252 8.70 25.24 29.17
C SER A 252 9.44 24.24 30.09
N ARG A 253 9.53 22.97 29.65
CA ARG A 253 10.20 21.88 30.36
C ARG A 253 10.86 20.91 29.38
N ILE A 254 11.86 20.17 29.87
CA ILE A 254 12.45 19.03 29.16
C ILE A 254 12.38 17.86 30.13
N LEU A 255 11.61 16.83 29.77
CA LEU A 255 11.30 15.69 30.61
C LEU A 255 12.03 14.45 30.10
N PHE A 256 12.50 13.60 31.02
CA PHE A 256 13.24 12.38 30.71
C PHE A 256 12.60 11.15 31.34
N THR A 257 12.64 10.03 30.62
CA THR A 257 12.26 8.71 31.10
C THR A 257 12.99 7.62 30.29
N GLU A 258 12.74 6.36 30.58
CA GLU A 258 13.19 5.24 29.76
C GLU A 258 12.09 4.78 28.79
N ASN A 259 12.43 4.41 27.55
CA ASN A 259 11.51 3.74 26.62
C ASN A 259 11.31 2.26 27.01
N GLU A 260 10.89 2.02 28.25
CA GLU A 260 10.77 0.70 28.84
C GLU A 260 9.35 0.40 29.30
N THR A 261 9.00 -0.88 29.25
CA THR A 261 7.70 -1.37 29.70
C THR A 261 7.48 -1.11 31.19
N ASN A 262 6.31 -0.55 31.52
CA ASN A 262 5.81 -0.41 32.89
C ASN A 262 5.14 -1.73 33.31
N THR A 263 5.92 -2.62 33.93
CA THR A 263 5.45 -3.96 34.32
C THR A 263 4.49 -3.91 35.51
N GLU A 264 4.59 -2.88 36.35
CA GLU A 264 3.72 -2.72 37.52
C GLU A 264 2.30 -2.44 37.08
N LYS A 265 2.12 -1.52 36.12
CA LYS A 265 0.82 -1.17 35.56
C LYS A 265 0.20 -2.29 34.72
N LEU A 266 1.00 -2.96 33.90
CA LEU A 266 0.48 -3.91 32.90
C LEU A 266 0.36 -5.34 33.43
N PHE A 267 1.27 -5.75 34.33
CA PHE A 267 1.43 -7.15 34.74
C PHE A 267 1.46 -7.32 36.26
N ASN A 268 1.14 -6.27 37.03
CA ASN A 268 1.20 -6.27 38.50
C ASN A 268 2.56 -6.76 39.04
N THR A 269 3.64 -6.51 38.30
CA THR A 269 5.00 -6.92 38.64
C THR A 269 5.85 -5.68 38.93
N PRO A 270 6.50 -5.57 40.10
CA PRO A 270 7.23 -4.35 40.49
C PRO A 270 8.21 -3.90 39.41
N ASN A 271 8.20 -2.59 39.11
CA ASN A 271 9.23 -2.01 38.25
C ASN A 271 10.59 -2.01 38.98
N ASP A 272 11.67 -2.20 38.24
CA ASP A 272 13.05 -2.03 38.71
C ASP A 272 13.42 -0.57 39.00
N HIS A 273 12.73 0.38 38.35
CA HIS A 273 12.78 1.82 38.63
C HIS A 273 11.50 2.54 38.20
N HIS A 274 11.28 3.76 38.71
CA HIS A 274 10.04 4.51 38.45
C HIS A 274 9.97 5.20 37.06
N PHE A 275 11.09 5.38 36.37
CA PHE A 275 11.17 6.08 35.07
C PHE A 275 10.72 5.22 33.88
N LYS A 276 9.43 4.87 33.78
CA LYS A 276 8.89 4.10 32.65
C LYS A 276 8.25 4.96 31.57
N LYS A 277 8.06 4.42 30.37
CA LYS A 277 7.72 5.22 29.18
C LYS A 277 6.42 6.03 29.29
N ASP A 278 5.49 5.59 30.14
CA ASP A 278 4.21 6.25 30.41
C ASP A 278 4.27 7.32 31.51
N LEU A 279 5.44 7.57 32.11
CA LEU A 279 5.64 8.64 33.10
C LEU A 279 5.19 10.00 32.56
N PHE A 280 5.40 10.27 31.27
CA PHE A 280 4.96 11.53 30.65
C PHE A 280 3.44 11.68 30.70
N HIS A 281 2.70 10.61 30.40
CA HIS A 281 1.23 10.63 30.46
C HIS A 281 0.75 11.00 31.87
N GLN A 282 1.32 10.35 32.89
CA GLN A 282 0.97 10.64 34.28
C GLN A 282 1.30 12.08 34.66
N ALA A 283 2.52 12.55 34.36
CA ALA A 283 2.96 13.88 34.77
C ALA A 283 2.14 15.00 34.12
N ILE A 284 1.82 14.86 32.83
CA ILE A 284 1.11 15.90 32.07
C ILE A 284 -0.37 15.93 32.42
N THR A 285 -1.04 14.78 32.49
CA THR A 285 -2.48 14.72 32.78
C THR A 285 -2.81 15.08 34.23
N SER A 286 -1.91 14.79 35.18
CA SER A 286 -2.07 15.18 36.59
C SER A 286 -1.53 16.57 36.93
N GLY A 287 -0.64 17.12 36.10
CA GLY A 287 0.12 18.33 36.40
C GLY A 287 1.23 18.14 37.45
N ASP A 288 1.51 16.91 37.90
CA ASP A 288 2.59 16.60 38.84
C ASP A 288 3.87 16.18 38.11
N PHE A 289 4.83 17.11 38.05
CA PHE A 289 6.14 16.90 37.44
C PHE A 289 7.23 16.48 38.43
N SER A 290 6.90 16.30 39.72
CA SER A 290 7.87 16.09 40.79
C SER A 290 8.79 14.88 40.58
N LEU A 291 8.31 13.83 39.91
CA LEU A 291 9.11 12.68 39.50
C LEU A 291 9.80 12.90 38.15
N ALA A 292 9.06 13.42 37.15
CA ALA A 292 9.58 13.61 35.79
C ALA A 292 10.75 14.62 35.70
N GLU A 293 10.86 15.55 36.66
CA GLU A 293 11.95 16.53 36.73
C GLU A 293 13.16 16.08 37.56
N LYS A 294 13.10 14.92 38.22
CA LYS A 294 14.25 14.40 39.00
C LYS A 294 15.37 13.87 38.12
N ASN A 295 15.11 13.63 36.83
CA ASN A 295 16.08 13.06 35.91
C ASN A 295 16.47 14.05 34.80
N GLY A 296 17.75 14.03 34.40
CA GLY A 296 18.30 14.86 33.33
C GLY A 296 18.79 14.04 32.13
N MET A 297 18.56 12.72 32.14
CA MET A 297 18.94 11.79 31.09
C MET A 297 18.00 10.59 31.03
N GLY A 298 18.02 9.84 29.93
CA GLY A 298 17.30 8.58 29.77
C GLY A 298 17.31 8.10 28.31
N THR A 299 16.42 7.19 27.93
CA THR A 299 16.27 6.74 26.53
C THR A 299 15.06 7.34 25.82
N LYS A 300 14.22 8.11 26.51
CA LYS A 300 13.08 8.85 25.95
C LYS A 300 13.01 10.25 26.57
N SER A 301 12.83 11.27 25.74
CA SER A 301 12.74 12.68 26.17
C SER A 301 11.60 13.40 25.46
N ALA A 302 10.78 14.14 26.22
CA ALA A 302 9.72 15.00 25.69
C ALA A 302 10.04 16.47 25.97
N ILE A 303 9.91 17.31 24.95
CA ILE A 303 10.16 18.75 25.01
C ILE A 303 8.80 19.43 25.16
N MET A 304 8.53 20.02 26.31
CA MET A 304 7.20 20.56 26.62
C MET A 304 7.09 22.04 26.26
N TYR A 305 6.07 22.37 25.47
CA TYR A 305 5.66 23.72 25.13
C TYR A 305 4.21 23.94 25.53
N GLU A 306 3.97 24.90 26.42
CA GLU A 306 2.62 25.28 26.84
C GLU A 306 2.20 26.55 26.10
N LEU A 307 1.25 26.41 25.18
CA LEU A 307 0.81 27.48 24.31
C LEU A 307 -0.65 27.82 24.59
N GLU A 308 -0.94 29.11 24.69
CA GLU A 308 -2.30 29.63 24.56
C GLU A 308 -2.37 30.36 23.22
N ILE A 309 -3.28 29.95 22.34
CA ILE A 309 -3.36 30.39 20.95
C ILE A 309 -4.68 31.14 20.75
N SER A 310 -4.60 32.40 20.34
CA SER A 310 -5.76 33.26 20.08
C SER A 310 -6.55 32.75 18.86
N PRO A 311 -7.82 33.16 18.69
CA PRO A 311 -8.63 32.77 17.52
C PRO A 311 -7.91 33.09 16.20
N GLY A 312 -7.77 32.11 15.31
CA GLY A 312 -7.08 32.23 14.03
C GLY A 312 -5.56 32.42 14.10
N GLU A 313 -4.98 32.55 15.30
CA GLU A 313 -3.54 32.68 15.48
C GLU A 313 -2.86 31.33 15.18
N THR A 314 -1.63 31.40 14.67
CA THR A 314 -0.73 30.25 14.54
C THR A 314 0.49 30.47 15.42
N LYS A 315 0.82 29.49 16.27
CA LYS A 315 2.09 29.45 17.01
C LYS A 315 2.92 28.28 16.56
N SER A 316 4.22 28.52 16.39
CA SER A 316 5.17 27.52 15.91
C SER A 316 6.28 27.29 16.93
N VAL A 317 6.73 26.04 17.02
CA VAL A 317 7.93 25.65 17.75
C VAL A 317 8.94 25.04 16.79
N CYS A 318 10.22 25.39 16.97
CA CYS A 318 11.30 25.00 16.08
C CYS A 318 12.31 24.12 16.83
N LEU A 319 12.73 23.02 16.18
CA LEU A 319 13.76 22.11 16.65
C LEU A 319 14.74 21.82 15.52
N ARG A 320 15.95 21.36 15.87
CA ARG A 320 16.95 20.92 14.87
C ARG A 320 17.73 19.73 15.38
N LEU A 321 17.72 18.64 14.64
CA LEU A 321 18.47 17.42 14.92
C LEU A 321 19.69 17.37 13.99
N SER A 322 20.90 17.31 14.55
CA SER A 322 22.13 17.25 13.75
C SER A 322 23.15 16.27 14.30
N SER A 323 23.89 15.58 13.43
CA SER A 323 25.09 14.81 13.83
C SER A 323 26.27 15.71 14.21
N SER A 324 26.21 17.00 13.85
CA SER A 324 27.25 18.00 14.14
C SER A 324 26.80 18.99 15.22
N LYS A 325 27.75 19.47 16.02
CA LYS A 325 27.46 20.50 17.03
C LYS A 325 27.33 21.87 16.36
N LEU A 326 26.22 22.56 16.62
CA LEU A 326 25.87 23.87 16.07
C LEU A 326 25.89 24.95 17.16
N ASP A 327 26.47 26.11 16.84
CA ASP A 327 26.51 27.25 17.76
C ASP A 327 25.21 28.09 17.75
N ASN A 328 24.62 28.27 16.57
CA ASN A 328 23.41 29.07 16.34
C ASN A 328 22.37 28.27 15.53
N PRO A 329 21.69 27.27 16.13
CA PRO A 329 20.81 26.36 15.40
C PRO A 329 19.57 27.02 14.78
N PHE A 330 19.13 28.18 15.32
CA PHE A 330 17.89 28.89 14.98
C PHE A 330 18.12 30.30 14.42
N ASP A 331 19.27 30.56 13.82
CA ASP A 331 19.53 31.86 13.18
C ASP A 331 18.70 32.05 11.88
N ALA A 332 18.95 33.14 11.15
CA ALA A 332 18.29 33.40 9.87
C ALA A 332 18.52 32.31 8.80
N GLY A 333 19.48 31.41 9.00
CA GLY A 333 19.71 30.22 8.17
C GLY A 333 18.58 29.20 8.30
N PHE A 334 17.94 29.07 9.47
CA PHE A 334 16.86 28.10 9.70
C PHE A 334 15.68 28.32 8.73
N GLU A 335 15.14 29.53 8.72
CA GLU A 335 14.04 29.89 7.81
C GLU A 335 14.45 29.90 6.34
N ARG A 336 15.73 30.21 6.05
CA ARG A 336 16.25 30.16 4.68
C ARG A 336 16.27 28.73 4.14
N ILE A 337 16.67 27.76 4.95
CA ILE A 337 16.69 26.33 4.58
C ILE A 337 15.27 25.85 4.32
N PHE A 338 14.30 26.16 5.20
CA PHE A 338 12.89 25.81 4.97
C PHE A 338 12.37 26.38 3.64
N LYS A 339 12.60 27.68 3.38
CA LYS A 339 12.22 28.32 2.11
C LYS A 339 12.87 27.64 0.92
N SER A 340 14.16 27.30 1.01
CA SER A 340 14.87 26.61 -0.06
C SER A 340 14.35 25.20 -0.31
N ARG A 341 14.09 24.40 0.73
CA ARG A 341 13.56 23.04 0.60
C ARG A 341 12.15 23.02 0.05
N ARG A 342 11.30 23.96 0.46
CA ARG A 342 9.98 24.16 -0.14
C ARG A 342 10.07 24.55 -1.61
N HIS A 343 10.97 25.47 -1.97
CA HIS A 343 11.18 25.85 -3.38
C HIS A 343 11.68 24.68 -4.22
N ASP A 344 12.62 23.88 -3.70
CA ASP A 344 13.10 22.65 -4.36
C ASP A 344 11.94 21.66 -4.59
N SER A 345 11.06 21.50 -3.59
CA SER A 345 9.87 20.65 -3.68
C SER A 345 8.85 21.16 -4.70
N GLU A 346 8.54 22.45 -4.68
CA GLU A 346 7.68 23.10 -5.66
C GLU A 346 8.23 22.95 -7.09
N ALA A 347 9.54 23.12 -7.29
CA ALA A 347 10.18 22.92 -8.57
C ALA A 347 10.11 21.45 -9.04
N PHE A 348 10.30 20.50 -8.11
CA PHE A 348 10.19 19.07 -8.38
C PHE A 348 8.78 18.68 -8.83
N PHE A 349 7.74 19.02 -8.06
CA PHE A 349 6.37 18.69 -8.43
C PHE A 349 5.88 19.40 -9.68
N ASN A 350 6.36 20.63 -9.94
CA ASN A 350 6.07 21.31 -11.20
C ASN A 350 6.65 20.59 -12.43
N ASP A 351 7.80 19.92 -12.30
CA ASP A 351 8.37 19.11 -13.38
C ASP A 351 7.66 17.77 -13.53
N VAL A 352 7.35 17.08 -12.42
CA VAL A 352 6.55 15.85 -12.42
C VAL A 352 5.20 16.08 -13.08
N SER A 353 4.54 17.19 -12.78
CA SER A 353 3.21 17.56 -13.32
C SER A 353 3.28 18.51 -14.52
N LYS A 354 4.39 18.55 -15.27
CA LYS A 354 4.61 19.58 -16.31
C LYS A 354 3.59 19.57 -17.44
N ASN A 355 3.12 18.38 -17.81
CA ASN A 355 2.12 18.19 -18.86
C ASN A 355 0.69 18.11 -18.31
N THR A 356 0.52 18.17 -16.99
CA THR A 356 -0.74 17.93 -16.29
C THR A 356 -1.56 19.22 -16.14
N ASP A 357 -2.88 19.11 -16.33
CA ASP A 357 -3.83 20.20 -16.07
C ASP A 357 -3.74 20.72 -14.63
N VAL A 358 -3.92 22.04 -14.44
CA VAL A 358 -3.84 22.71 -13.13
C VAL A 358 -4.74 22.05 -12.08
N LYS A 359 -5.92 21.58 -12.49
CA LYS A 359 -6.89 20.92 -11.58
C LYS A 359 -6.40 19.57 -11.03
N HIS A 360 -5.48 18.88 -11.72
CA HIS A 360 -4.99 17.55 -11.35
C HIS A 360 -3.68 17.58 -10.57
N LYS A 361 -2.92 18.70 -10.63
CA LYS A 361 -1.61 18.83 -9.96
C LYS A 361 -1.69 18.53 -8.46
N GLU A 362 -2.70 19.05 -7.78
CA GLU A 362 -2.86 18.82 -6.33
C GLU A 362 -3.27 17.38 -5.99
N ILE A 363 -4.06 16.73 -6.85
CA ILE A 363 -4.41 15.31 -6.69
C ILE A 363 -3.14 14.46 -6.82
N GLN A 364 -2.37 14.69 -7.89
CA GLN A 364 -1.13 13.96 -8.14
C GLN A 364 -0.10 14.19 -7.01
N LYS A 365 0.07 15.44 -6.55
CA LYS A 365 1.01 15.77 -5.46
C LYS A 365 0.64 15.08 -4.15
N GLN A 366 -0.63 15.12 -3.72
CA GLN A 366 -1.04 14.48 -2.47
C GLN A 366 -1.00 12.94 -2.55
N ALA A 367 -1.32 12.35 -3.72
CA ALA A 367 -1.17 10.91 -3.95
C ALA A 367 0.30 10.48 -3.79
N LEU A 368 1.23 11.21 -4.43
CA LEU A 368 2.66 10.97 -4.32
C LEU A 368 3.18 11.23 -2.90
N ALA A 369 2.69 12.27 -2.22
CA ALA A 369 3.06 12.56 -0.84
C ALA A 369 2.68 11.41 0.09
N GLY A 370 1.46 10.88 -0.01
CA GLY A 370 1.01 9.75 0.81
C GLY A 370 1.86 8.49 0.57
N LEU A 371 2.18 8.18 -0.69
CA LEU A 371 3.07 7.06 -1.03
C LEU A 371 4.45 7.19 -0.34
N MET A 372 4.99 8.41 -0.26
CA MET A 372 6.28 8.68 0.38
C MET A 372 6.21 8.68 1.91
N TRP A 373 5.11 9.15 2.49
CA TRP A 373 4.86 9.10 3.93
C TRP A 373 4.58 7.67 4.42
N SER A 374 4.09 6.79 3.55
CA SER A 374 3.83 5.38 3.86
C SER A 374 5.08 4.48 3.74
N LYS A 375 6.29 5.05 3.60
CA LYS A 375 7.53 4.28 3.75
C LYS A 375 7.73 3.92 5.21
N GLN A 376 7.86 2.63 5.53
CA GLN A 376 8.04 2.19 6.92
C GLN A 376 9.23 1.28 7.10
N TYR A 377 9.91 1.41 8.24
CA TYR A 377 10.81 0.39 8.72
C TYR A 377 10.01 -0.84 9.12
N TYR A 378 10.34 -1.99 8.54
CA TYR A 378 9.70 -3.26 8.85
C TYR A 378 10.76 -4.30 9.18
N HIS A 379 10.67 -4.85 10.39
CA HIS A 379 11.54 -5.90 10.88
C HIS A 379 10.71 -7.06 11.39
N TYR A 380 10.93 -8.24 10.82
CA TYR A 380 10.35 -9.48 11.27
C TYR A 380 11.31 -10.63 10.93
N ASP A 381 11.95 -11.15 11.98
CA ASP A 381 12.73 -12.38 11.90
C ASP A 381 11.88 -13.52 12.46
N VAL A 382 11.36 -14.36 11.56
CA VAL A 382 10.43 -15.43 11.95
C VAL A 382 11.07 -16.46 12.87
N GLU A 383 12.32 -16.86 12.61
CA GLU A 383 13.00 -17.83 13.48
C GLU A 383 13.21 -17.26 14.87
N ARG A 384 13.71 -16.03 14.95
CA ARG A 384 13.91 -15.34 16.21
C ARG A 384 12.59 -15.15 16.96
N TRP A 385 11.53 -14.76 16.27
CA TRP A 385 10.20 -14.61 16.84
C TRP A 385 9.64 -15.93 17.42
N LEU A 386 9.86 -17.05 16.72
CA LEU A 386 9.47 -18.40 17.19
C LEU A 386 10.28 -18.87 18.40
N GLN A 387 11.57 -18.54 18.45
CA GLN A 387 12.47 -18.95 19.53
C GLN A 387 12.37 -18.05 20.78
N GLY A 388 12.04 -16.77 20.59
CA GLY A 388 12.08 -15.74 21.62
C GLY A 388 13.44 -15.05 21.75
N ASP A 389 13.45 -13.98 22.53
CA ASP A 389 14.65 -13.20 22.83
C ASP A 389 15.35 -13.73 24.11
N PRO A 390 16.69 -13.63 24.23
CA PRO A 390 17.47 -14.24 25.30
C PRO A 390 17.20 -13.62 26.67
N LYS A 391 16.75 -12.35 26.72
CA LYS A 391 16.45 -11.63 27.96
C LYS A 391 14.98 -11.68 28.37
N THR A 392 14.13 -12.35 27.59
CA THR A 392 12.70 -12.47 27.88
C THR A 392 12.32 -13.92 28.21
N PRO A 393 11.20 -14.14 28.92
CA PRO A 393 10.69 -15.50 29.09
C PRO A 393 10.42 -16.16 27.73
N PRO A 394 10.64 -17.48 27.61
CA PRO A 394 10.35 -18.20 26.38
C PRO A 394 8.89 -17.98 25.93
N PRO A 395 8.64 -17.78 24.62
CA PRO A 395 7.28 -17.63 24.10
C PRO A 395 6.48 -18.93 24.29
N PRO A 396 5.13 -18.88 24.27
CA PRO A 396 4.28 -20.06 24.36
C PRO A 396 4.63 -21.10 23.27
N PRO A 397 4.71 -22.40 23.61
CA PRO A 397 5.05 -23.46 22.66
C PRO A 397 4.14 -23.52 21.42
N GLN A 398 2.89 -23.06 21.54
CA GLN A 398 1.87 -23.05 20.49
C GLN A 398 2.33 -22.31 19.24
N ARG A 399 3.18 -21.28 19.35
CA ARG A 399 3.65 -20.51 18.20
C ARG A 399 4.46 -21.32 17.20
N LYS A 400 5.09 -22.42 17.64
CA LYS A 400 5.83 -23.35 16.75
C LYS A 400 4.92 -24.03 15.71
N HIS A 401 3.60 -23.96 15.91
CA HIS A 401 2.59 -24.47 14.99
C HIS A 401 1.59 -23.39 14.58
N GLY A 402 1.86 -22.13 14.94
CA GLY A 402 1.01 -20.98 14.66
C GLY A 402 1.34 -20.30 13.32
N ARG A 403 0.88 -19.06 13.16
CA ARG A 403 1.08 -18.28 11.93
C ARG A 403 2.55 -18.26 11.51
N ASN A 404 2.76 -18.44 10.21
CA ASN A 404 4.06 -18.34 9.55
C ASN A 404 5.16 -19.26 10.10
N SER A 405 4.82 -20.28 10.91
CA SER A 405 5.83 -21.15 11.56
C SER A 405 6.73 -21.90 10.56
N ASN A 406 6.27 -22.06 9.31
CA ASN A 406 7.01 -22.72 8.23
C ASN A 406 7.98 -21.77 7.48
N TRP A 407 7.92 -20.46 7.73
CA TRP A 407 8.74 -19.43 7.07
C TRP A 407 10.01 -19.11 7.85
N ILE A 408 10.67 -20.13 8.41
CA ILE A 408 11.83 -19.96 9.30
C ILE A 408 13.03 -19.27 8.64
N THR A 409 13.08 -19.15 7.32
CA THR A 409 14.16 -18.45 6.59
C THR A 409 13.88 -16.98 6.35
N LEU A 410 12.66 -16.49 6.62
CA LEU A 410 12.24 -15.14 6.32
C LEU A 410 12.79 -14.14 7.36
N ARG A 411 13.50 -13.13 6.86
CA ARG A 411 14.20 -12.08 7.64
C ARG A 411 13.94 -10.72 7.00
N ASN A 412 12.93 -10.00 7.45
CA ASN A 412 12.77 -8.62 7.01
C ASN A 412 13.59 -7.69 7.90
N HIS A 413 14.34 -6.76 7.32
CA HIS A 413 15.02 -5.72 8.07
C HIS A 413 15.27 -4.50 7.17
N ASP A 414 14.22 -4.00 6.52
CA ASP A 414 14.32 -3.03 5.43
C ASP A 414 13.23 -1.95 5.54
N ILE A 415 13.40 -0.86 4.79
CA ILE A 415 12.33 0.12 4.54
C ILE A 415 11.44 -0.40 3.41
N HIS A 416 10.13 -0.46 3.66
CA HIS A 416 9.09 -0.91 2.73
C HIS A 416 8.15 0.23 2.34
N ALA A 417 7.65 0.21 1.11
CA ALA A 417 6.49 1.01 0.71
C ALA A 417 5.20 0.27 1.11
N MET A 418 4.51 0.76 2.14
CA MET A 418 3.30 0.12 2.66
C MET A 418 2.04 0.55 1.92
N PRO A 419 0.96 -0.28 1.93
CA PRO A 419 -0.34 0.13 1.37
C PRO A 419 -0.91 1.35 2.09
N ASP A 420 -0.74 1.40 3.40
CA ASP A 420 -1.25 2.40 4.33
C ASP A 420 -0.32 2.44 5.56
N ALA A 421 -0.20 3.59 6.23
CA ALA A 421 0.74 3.71 7.34
C ALA A 421 0.19 3.25 8.71
N TRP A 422 -1.11 3.12 8.85
CA TRP A 422 -1.82 2.80 10.09
C TRP A 422 -2.56 1.46 10.02
N GLU A 423 -3.41 1.23 9.02
CA GLU A 423 -4.24 0.04 8.90
C GLU A 423 -3.43 -1.17 8.44
N TYR A 424 -2.55 -0.93 7.46
CA TYR A 424 -1.64 -1.91 6.87
C TYR A 424 -0.16 -1.58 7.20
N PRO A 425 0.26 -1.56 8.48
CA PRO A 425 1.65 -1.29 8.88
C PRO A 425 2.56 -2.52 8.64
N TRP A 426 2.31 -3.18 7.53
CA TRP A 426 2.89 -4.42 7.03
C TRP A 426 2.69 -4.47 5.51
N TYR A 427 3.56 -5.19 4.80
CA TYR A 427 3.49 -5.26 3.35
C TYR A 427 2.51 -6.35 2.89
N ALA A 428 1.89 -6.12 1.74
CA ALA A 428 1.39 -7.17 0.86
C ALA A 428 2.22 -7.16 -0.43
N ALA A 429 2.69 -8.33 -0.85
CA ALA A 429 3.67 -8.44 -1.93
C ALA A 429 3.08 -8.09 -3.31
N TRP A 430 1.77 -8.27 -3.50
CA TRP A 430 1.10 -7.88 -4.74
C TRP A 430 0.79 -6.38 -4.77
N ASP A 431 0.32 -5.78 -3.67
CA ASP A 431 0.18 -4.32 -3.51
C ASP A 431 1.48 -3.60 -3.88
N SER A 432 2.60 -4.11 -3.37
CA SER A 432 3.93 -3.56 -3.59
C SER A 432 4.27 -3.41 -5.08
N ALA A 433 3.77 -4.30 -5.94
CA ALA A 433 3.95 -4.20 -7.38
C ALA A 433 3.30 -2.92 -7.94
N PHE A 434 2.06 -2.63 -7.55
CA PHE A 434 1.36 -1.40 -7.94
C PHE A 434 2.02 -0.15 -7.35
N HIS A 435 2.48 -0.20 -6.10
CA HIS A 435 3.21 0.90 -5.47
C HIS A 435 4.44 1.28 -6.29
N CYS A 436 5.17 0.27 -6.78
CA CYS A 436 6.41 0.47 -7.52
C CYS A 436 6.20 1.17 -8.86
N LEU A 437 5.05 1.00 -9.52
CA LEU A 437 4.73 1.75 -10.74
C LEU A 437 4.61 3.25 -10.46
N THR A 438 3.94 3.62 -9.38
CA THR A 438 3.82 5.03 -8.99
C THR A 438 5.14 5.59 -8.49
N TRP A 439 5.91 4.80 -7.73
CA TRP A 439 7.28 5.16 -7.34
C TRP A 439 8.18 5.43 -8.54
N ALA A 440 8.07 4.67 -9.62
CA ALA A 440 8.88 4.89 -10.82
C ALA A 440 8.66 6.26 -11.47
N LEU A 441 7.56 6.97 -11.17
CA LEU A 441 7.35 8.37 -11.58
C LEU A 441 8.25 9.36 -10.85
N VAL A 442 8.83 9.00 -9.71
CA VAL A 442 9.56 9.96 -8.86
C VAL A 442 10.91 9.43 -8.37
N ASP A 443 11.09 8.11 -8.29
CA ASP A 443 12.32 7.42 -7.92
C ASP A 443 12.31 5.97 -8.44
N SER A 444 12.78 5.78 -9.69
CA SER A 444 12.82 4.45 -10.34
C SER A 444 13.78 3.48 -9.66
N GLU A 445 14.86 3.95 -9.05
CA GLU A 445 15.81 3.10 -8.33
C GLU A 445 15.20 2.52 -7.06
N PHE A 446 14.44 3.33 -6.30
CA PHE A 446 13.70 2.82 -5.15
C PHE A 446 12.66 1.77 -5.57
N ALA A 447 11.88 2.03 -6.64
CA ALA A 447 10.91 1.06 -7.17
C ALA A 447 11.57 -0.28 -7.54
N LYS A 448 12.71 -0.25 -8.24
CA LYS A 448 13.49 -1.45 -8.58
C LYS A 448 13.97 -2.19 -7.33
N HIS A 449 14.47 -1.48 -6.33
CA HIS A 449 14.91 -2.10 -5.08
C HIS A 449 13.76 -2.76 -4.31
N GLN A 450 12.59 -2.13 -4.25
CA GLN A 450 11.41 -2.68 -3.56
C GLN A 450 10.95 -4.01 -4.18
N LEU A 451 10.81 -4.10 -5.51
CA LEU A 451 10.48 -5.36 -6.17
C LEU A 451 11.53 -6.46 -5.92
N LEU A 452 12.81 -6.08 -5.95
CA LEU A 452 13.89 -7.03 -5.68
C LEU A 452 13.86 -7.59 -4.25
N LEU A 453 13.40 -6.82 -3.25
CA LEU A 453 13.34 -7.27 -1.84
C LEU A 453 12.65 -8.62 -1.72
N PHE A 454 11.46 -8.76 -2.31
CA PHE A 454 10.63 -9.96 -2.22
C PHE A 454 11.23 -11.20 -2.89
N THR A 455 12.29 -11.02 -3.69
CA THR A 455 12.99 -12.10 -4.39
C THR A 455 14.35 -12.45 -3.80
N LYS A 456 14.76 -11.76 -2.73
CA LYS A 456 16.00 -12.06 -2.00
C LYS A 456 15.89 -13.41 -1.29
N GLU A 457 17.04 -14.03 -1.07
CA GLU A 457 17.19 -15.37 -0.48
C GLU A 457 16.62 -15.49 0.93
N TRP A 458 16.51 -14.36 1.63
CA TRP A 458 15.96 -14.25 2.99
C TRP A 458 14.55 -13.65 3.03
N TYR A 459 13.90 -13.46 1.87
CA TYR A 459 12.48 -13.09 1.74
C TYR A 459 11.71 -14.22 1.05
N MET A 460 12.14 -14.59 -0.16
CA MET A 460 11.53 -15.65 -0.93
C MET A 460 11.83 -17.01 -0.28
N ALA A 461 10.82 -17.86 -0.14
CA ALA A 461 11.01 -19.20 0.37
C ALA A 461 11.95 -20.00 -0.58
N PRO A 462 12.72 -20.97 -0.06
CA PRO A 462 13.65 -21.77 -0.87
C PRO A 462 13.00 -22.53 -2.04
N ASN A 463 11.69 -22.76 -1.98
CA ASN A 463 10.91 -23.40 -3.05
C ASN A 463 10.48 -22.43 -4.16
N GLY A 464 10.79 -21.13 -4.05
CA GLY A 464 10.41 -20.09 -5.03
C GLY A 464 9.16 -19.29 -4.66
N GLN A 465 8.48 -19.58 -3.55
CA GLN A 465 7.29 -18.82 -3.13
C GLN A 465 7.68 -17.42 -2.62
N ILE A 466 6.99 -16.39 -3.11
CA ILE A 466 7.08 -15.03 -2.58
C ILE A 466 6.13 -14.93 -1.37
N PRO A 467 6.55 -14.35 -0.23
CA PRO A 467 5.66 -14.20 0.93
C PRO A 467 4.50 -13.26 0.60
N ALA A 468 3.26 -13.69 0.88
CA ALA A 468 2.08 -12.89 0.58
C ALA A 468 1.96 -11.64 1.47
N TYR A 469 1.64 -11.81 2.76
CA TYR A 469 1.49 -10.70 3.72
C TYR A 469 1.68 -11.16 5.18
N GLU A 470 1.81 -10.22 6.13
CA GLU A 470 2.20 -10.49 7.52
C GLU A 470 1.33 -11.56 8.22
N TRP A 471 0.02 -11.61 7.92
CA TRP A 471 -0.90 -12.55 8.56
C TRP A 471 -0.82 -13.98 8.01
N SER A 472 -0.42 -14.16 6.76
CA SER A 472 -0.17 -15.47 6.16
C SER A 472 0.81 -15.35 5.00
N PHE A 473 2.08 -15.66 5.24
CA PHE A 473 3.08 -15.63 4.17
C PHE A 473 2.86 -16.74 3.14
N SER A 474 2.19 -17.82 3.52
CA SER A 474 1.90 -18.97 2.65
C SER A 474 0.69 -18.79 1.73
N ASP A 475 -0.11 -17.76 1.94
CA ASP A 475 -1.21 -17.44 1.03
C ASP A 475 -0.68 -17.13 -0.38
N VAL A 476 -1.57 -17.20 -1.34
CA VAL A 476 -1.26 -16.95 -2.74
C VAL A 476 -1.86 -15.61 -3.16
N ASN A 477 -1.03 -14.74 -3.71
CA ASN A 477 -1.47 -13.45 -4.26
C ASN A 477 -1.25 -13.41 -5.77
N PRO A 478 -1.90 -12.50 -6.52
CA PRO A 478 -1.67 -12.34 -7.94
C PRO A 478 -0.18 -12.13 -8.26
N PRO A 479 0.40 -12.87 -9.22
CA PRO A 479 1.82 -12.80 -9.60
C PRO A 479 2.13 -11.61 -10.53
N VAL A 480 1.84 -10.39 -10.06
CA VAL A 480 1.96 -9.14 -10.85
C VAL A 480 3.37 -8.54 -10.86
N GLN A 481 4.37 -9.20 -10.25
CA GLN A 481 5.74 -8.68 -10.13
C GLN A 481 6.47 -8.61 -11.48
N ALA A 482 6.17 -9.50 -12.43
CA ALA A 482 6.73 -9.44 -13.78
C ALA A 482 6.19 -8.24 -14.57
N TRP A 483 4.88 -8.03 -14.51
CA TRP A 483 4.22 -6.85 -15.08
C TRP A 483 4.85 -5.57 -14.52
N ALA A 484 4.97 -5.47 -13.19
CA ALA A 484 5.56 -4.30 -12.57
C ALA A 484 7.04 -4.08 -12.96
N ALA A 485 7.84 -5.14 -13.11
CA ALA A 485 9.22 -5.02 -13.56
C ALA A 485 9.30 -4.43 -14.99
N LEU A 486 8.44 -4.89 -15.90
CA LEU A 486 8.33 -4.32 -17.25
C LEU A 486 7.85 -2.88 -17.21
N SER A 487 6.79 -2.58 -16.45
CA SER A 487 6.28 -1.21 -16.35
C SER A 487 7.33 -0.23 -15.83
N ILE A 488 8.11 -0.60 -14.81
CA ILE A 488 9.22 0.24 -14.29
C ILE A 488 10.29 0.46 -15.37
N TYR A 489 10.69 -0.61 -16.07
CA TYR A 489 11.64 -0.52 -17.17
C TYR A 489 11.15 0.44 -18.27
N GLN A 490 9.89 0.31 -18.68
CA GLN A 490 9.27 1.15 -19.70
C GLN A 490 9.10 2.61 -19.22
N ILE A 491 8.72 2.85 -17.96
CA ILE A 491 8.66 4.20 -17.37
C ILE A 491 10.04 4.85 -17.38
N GLU A 492 11.08 4.11 -16.97
CA GLU A 492 12.47 4.58 -16.99
C GLU A 492 12.96 4.88 -18.41
N MET A 493 12.66 3.99 -19.37
CA MET A 493 12.91 4.22 -20.81
C MET A 493 12.26 5.52 -21.30
N ARG A 494 10.97 5.75 -21.00
CA ARG A 494 10.26 6.97 -21.43
C ARG A 494 10.86 8.24 -20.82
N ARG A 495 11.29 8.18 -19.56
CA ARG A 495 11.78 9.36 -18.81
C ARG A 495 13.26 9.67 -19.03
N LYS A 496 14.11 8.65 -19.13
CA LYS A 496 15.57 8.78 -19.25
C LYS A 496 16.10 8.45 -20.64
N GLY A 497 15.29 7.83 -21.51
CA GLY A 497 15.70 7.35 -22.85
C GLY A 497 16.48 6.03 -22.83
N ILE A 498 16.68 5.44 -21.65
CA ILE A 498 17.44 4.21 -21.40
C ILE A 498 16.79 3.48 -20.24
N GLY A 499 16.68 2.16 -20.36
CA GLY A 499 16.10 1.26 -19.37
C GLY A 499 17.15 0.31 -18.83
N ASP A 500 16.91 -0.20 -17.62
CA ASP A 500 17.84 -1.05 -16.92
C ASP A 500 17.66 -2.54 -17.26
N ILE A 501 18.34 -3.00 -18.31
CA ILE A 501 18.38 -4.43 -18.69
C ILE A 501 18.97 -5.31 -17.59
N LYS A 502 19.89 -4.80 -16.76
CA LYS A 502 20.46 -5.60 -15.66
C LYS A 502 19.40 -5.87 -14.59
N PHE A 503 18.54 -4.90 -14.30
CA PHE A 503 17.38 -5.09 -13.44
C PHE A 503 16.42 -6.14 -14.02
N LEU A 504 16.04 -6.03 -15.30
CA LEU A 504 15.18 -7.04 -15.93
C LEU A 504 15.78 -8.45 -15.84
N LYS A 505 17.08 -8.62 -16.13
CA LYS A 505 17.77 -9.93 -15.99
C LYS A 505 17.71 -10.47 -14.55
N LYS A 506 17.91 -9.62 -13.54
CA LYS A 506 17.82 -10.02 -12.12
C LYS A 506 16.41 -10.49 -11.77
N MET A 507 15.39 -9.69 -12.11
CA MET A 507 14.00 -10.03 -11.85
C MET A 507 13.60 -11.30 -12.61
N PHE A 508 13.94 -11.40 -13.90
CA PHE A 508 13.65 -12.56 -14.73
C PHE A 508 14.12 -13.87 -14.08
N ASN A 509 15.39 -13.93 -13.65
CA ASN A 509 15.95 -15.14 -13.06
C ASN A 509 15.22 -15.55 -11.77
N LYS A 510 14.85 -14.58 -10.93
CA LYS A 510 14.13 -14.83 -9.68
C LYS A 510 12.69 -15.23 -9.92
N LEU A 511 12.02 -14.53 -10.84
CA LEU A 511 10.65 -14.81 -11.24
C LEU A 511 10.54 -16.14 -12.00
N ALA A 512 11.56 -16.60 -12.71
CA ALA A 512 11.56 -17.95 -13.28
C ALA A 512 11.42 -19.05 -12.21
N LEU A 513 12.02 -18.85 -11.02
CA LEU A 513 11.85 -19.76 -9.88
C LEU A 513 10.42 -19.70 -9.34
N ASN A 514 9.87 -18.49 -9.17
CA ASN A 514 8.50 -18.31 -8.69
C ASN A 514 7.47 -18.86 -9.69
N PHE A 515 7.63 -18.60 -10.99
CA PHE A 515 6.81 -19.19 -12.05
C PHE A 515 6.83 -20.72 -12.00
N THR A 516 8.01 -21.31 -11.77
CA THR A 516 8.14 -22.76 -11.62
C THR A 516 7.46 -23.27 -10.35
N TRP A 517 7.49 -22.51 -9.26
CA TRP A 517 6.74 -22.82 -8.05
C TRP A 517 5.23 -22.87 -8.33
N TRP A 518 4.69 -21.84 -9.01
CA TRP A 518 3.28 -21.78 -9.42
C TRP A 518 2.85 -23.00 -10.23
N VAL A 519 3.60 -23.33 -11.28
CA VAL A 519 3.32 -24.49 -12.14
C VAL A 519 3.34 -25.82 -11.38
N ASN A 520 4.14 -25.94 -10.33
CA ASN A 520 4.25 -27.20 -9.58
C ASN A 520 3.32 -27.29 -8.36
N ARG A 521 2.80 -26.17 -7.86
CA ARG A 521 2.05 -26.11 -6.59
C ARG A 521 0.59 -25.70 -6.77
N GLU A 522 0.33 -24.86 -7.76
CA GLU A 522 -0.99 -24.27 -8.00
C GLU A 522 -1.63 -24.83 -9.28
N ASP A 523 -1.06 -25.87 -9.90
CA ASP A 523 -1.65 -26.69 -10.97
C ASP A 523 -1.63 -28.16 -10.52
N SER A 524 -2.51 -28.49 -9.57
CA SER A 524 -2.50 -29.79 -8.89
C SER A 524 -2.78 -30.97 -9.85
N THR A 525 -3.49 -30.70 -10.96
CA THR A 525 -3.90 -31.69 -11.96
C THR A 525 -2.98 -31.74 -13.19
N GLN A 526 -1.97 -30.85 -13.26
CA GLN A 526 -0.98 -30.75 -14.35
C GLN A 526 -1.62 -30.55 -15.72
N ASN A 527 -2.70 -29.77 -15.78
CA ASN A 527 -3.46 -29.50 -16.99
C ASN A 527 -3.37 -28.04 -17.47
N ASN A 528 -2.57 -27.20 -16.80
CA ASN A 528 -2.45 -25.75 -16.99
C ASN A 528 -3.74 -24.95 -16.66
N VAL A 529 -4.56 -25.48 -15.76
CA VAL A 529 -5.66 -24.77 -15.09
C VAL A 529 -5.26 -24.59 -13.63
N PHE A 530 -5.18 -23.34 -13.18
CA PHE A 530 -4.54 -23.01 -11.90
C PHE A 530 -5.56 -22.79 -10.77
N GLU A 531 -5.17 -23.16 -9.55
CA GLU A 531 -5.99 -23.23 -8.32
C GLU A 531 -5.39 -22.34 -7.22
N GLY A 532 -5.30 -21.03 -7.44
CA GLY A 532 -4.60 -20.13 -6.50
C GLY A 532 -5.35 -19.77 -5.21
N GLY A 533 -6.54 -20.33 -4.97
CA GLY A 533 -7.36 -20.07 -3.79
C GLY A 533 -7.69 -18.58 -3.60
N PHE A 534 -7.01 -17.95 -2.63
CA PHE A 534 -7.20 -16.57 -2.17
C PHE A 534 -7.04 -15.50 -3.26
N LEU A 535 -5.92 -15.52 -3.99
CA LEU A 535 -5.59 -14.58 -5.08
C LEU A 535 -5.85 -13.09 -4.79
N GLY A 536 -5.80 -12.66 -3.52
CA GLY A 536 -6.01 -11.26 -3.11
C GLY A 536 -7.44 -10.74 -3.30
N LEU A 537 -8.41 -11.62 -3.56
CA LEU A 537 -9.81 -11.28 -3.82
C LEU A 537 -10.72 -11.92 -2.76
N ASP A 538 -10.52 -11.55 -1.50
CA ASP A 538 -11.09 -12.13 -0.28
C ASP A 538 -12.48 -12.74 -0.46
N ASN A 539 -13.51 -11.91 -0.68
CA ASN A 539 -14.91 -12.34 -0.69
C ASN A 539 -15.54 -12.42 -2.09
N ILE A 540 -14.76 -12.45 -3.18
CA ILE A 540 -15.29 -12.45 -4.57
C ILE A 540 -16.12 -13.70 -4.90
N GLY A 541 -15.86 -14.81 -4.22
CA GLY A 541 -16.54 -16.09 -4.38
C GLY A 541 -17.84 -16.21 -3.58
N VAL A 542 -18.62 -17.25 -3.89
CA VAL A 542 -19.83 -17.65 -3.13
C VAL A 542 -19.51 -18.34 -1.78
N PHE A 543 -18.28 -18.79 -1.60
CA PHE A 543 -17.71 -19.34 -0.35
C PHE A 543 -16.23 -18.96 -0.25
N ASP A 544 -15.64 -19.18 0.93
CA ASP A 544 -14.20 -19.00 1.18
C ASP A 544 -13.39 -20.00 0.32
N ARG A 545 -12.57 -19.47 -0.60
CA ARG A 545 -11.75 -20.26 -1.52
C ARG A 545 -10.50 -20.85 -0.87
N SER A 546 -10.13 -20.37 0.32
CA SER A 546 -8.93 -20.76 1.07
C SER A 546 -9.23 -21.79 2.16
N HIS A 547 -10.44 -21.79 2.72
CA HIS A 547 -10.84 -22.67 3.83
C HIS A 547 -11.98 -23.61 3.46
N GLY A 548 -11.65 -24.64 2.69
CA GLY A 548 -12.53 -25.79 2.44
C GLY A 548 -13.50 -25.58 1.29
N ILE A 549 -13.21 -26.25 0.17
CA ILE A 549 -14.09 -26.28 -0.99
C ILE A 549 -15.29 -27.22 -0.70
N PRO A 550 -16.54 -26.76 -0.90
CA PRO A 550 -17.71 -27.58 -0.59
C PRO A 550 -17.75 -28.91 -1.36
N GLY A 551 -18.12 -29.97 -0.66
CA GLY A 551 -18.39 -31.28 -1.26
C GLY A 551 -17.17 -32.07 -1.71
N GLU A 552 -15.99 -31.83 -1.10
CA GLU A 552 -14.72 -32.46 -1.47
C GLU A 552 -14.34 -32.25 -2.95
N ALA A 553 -14.93 -31.22 -3.57
CA ALA A 553 -14.61 -30.81 -4.91
C ALA A 553 -13.27 -30.06 -4.93
N HIS A 554 -12.64 -29.99 -6.10
CA HIS A 554 -11.59 -29.01 -6.38
C HIS A 554 -12.17 -27.86 -7.20
N LEU A 555 -11.58 -26.68 -7.06
CA LEU A 555 -12.02 -25.45 -7.70
C LEU A 555 -11.08 -25.12 -8.87
N GLU A 556 -11.58 -25.24 -10.09
CA GLU A 556 -10.88 -24.72 -11.27
C GLU A 556 -11.19 -23.22 -11.39
N GLN A 557 -10.16 -22.38 -11.25
CA GLN A 557 -10.28 -20.92 -11.17
C GLN A 557 -9.90 -20.23 -12.49
N VAL A 558 -10.78 -19.39 -13.01
CA VAL A 558 -10.53 -18.62 -14.24
C VAL A 558 -9.49 -17.53 -13.99
N ASP A 559 -9.58 -16.82 -12.88
CA ASP A 559 -8.63 -15.76 -12.50
C ASP A 559 -7.23 -16.31 -12.28
N GLY A 560 -7.07 -17.41 -11.53
CA GLY A 560 -5.77 -18.06 -11.34
C GLY A 560 -5.09 -18.39 -12.67
N THR A 561 -5.86 -18.94 -13.62
CA THR A 561 -5.38 -19.26 -14.96
C THR A 561 -5.05 -18.00 -15.78
N ALA A 562 -5.88 -16.96 -15.69
CA ALA A 562 -5.65 -15.69 -16.37
C ALA A 562 -4.42 -14.95 -15.83
N TRP A 563 -4.21 -14.96 -14.53
CA TRP A 563 -3.02 -14.41 -13.88
C TRP A 563 -1.75 -15.13 -14.32
N MET A 564 -1.77 -16.46 -14.39
CA MET A 564 -0.63 -17.22 -14.88
C MET A 564 -0.36 -17.03 -16.37
N ALA A 565 -1.42 -16.83 -17.18
CA ALA A 565 -1.26 -16.45 -18.57
C ALA A 565 -0.60 -15.06 -18.71
N LEU A 566 -1.06 -14.07 -17.92
CA LEU A 566 -0.46 -12.74 -17.89
C LEU A 566 0.99 -12.79 -17.41
N TYR A 567 1.28 -13.54 -16.33
CA TYR A 567 2.64 -13.75 -15.85
C TYR A 567 3.52 -14.40 -16.93
N CYS A 568 3.00 -15.38 -17.65
CA CYS A 568 3.70 -16.03 -18.75
C CYS A 568 4.02 -15.05 -19.90
N LEU A 569 3.07 -14.19 -20.28
CA LEU A 569 3.29 -13.16 -21.29
C LEU A 569 4.29 -12.09 -20.83
N ASN A 570 4.24 -11.66 -19.58
CA ASN A 570 5.23 -10.74 -19.03
C ASN A 570 6.64 -11.36 -19.02
N MET A 571 6.77 -12.63 -18.66
CA MET A 571 8.06 -13.34 -18.73
C MET A 571 8.54 -13.50 -20.18
N LEU A 572 7.63 -13.70 -21.14
CA LEU A 572 7.92 -13.68 -22.57
C LEU A 572 8.44 -12.30 -23.00
N GLU A 573 7.72 -11.22 -22.73
CA GLU A 573 8.12 -9.86 -23.09
C GLU A 573 9.47 -9.49 -22.47
N MET A 574 9.69 -9.78 -21.18
CA MET A 574 10.99 -9.59 -20.54
C MET A 574 12.10 -10.36 -21.26
N SER A 575 11.86 -11.62 -21.64
CA SER A 575 12.87 -12.41 -22.34
C SER A 575 13.15 -11.90 -23.77
N LEU A 576 12.14 -11.40 -24.48
CA LEU A 576 12.31 -10.77 -25.80
C LEU A 576 13.15 -9.50 -25.68
N GLU A 577 12.84 -8.63 -24.73
CA GLU A 577 13.58 -7.39 -24.50
C GLU A 577 15.03 -7.69 -24.10
N ILE A 578 15.26 -8.66 -23.21
CA ILE A 578 16.61 -9.10 -22.85
C ILE A 578 17.34 -9.70 -24.07
N ALA A 579 16.65 -10.48 -24.91
CA ALA A 579 17.24 -11.15 -26.07
C ALA A 579 17.79 -10.18 -27.12
N ARG A 580 17.27 -8.94 -27.18
CA ARG A 580 17.84 -7.86 -28.01
C ARG A 580 19.27 -7.47 -27.60
N HIS A 581 19.66 -7.78 -26.37
CA HIS A 581 20.99 -7.50 -25.81
C HIS A 581 21.81 -8.77 -25.54
N ASP A 582 21.16 -9.92 -25.41
CA ASP A 582 21.75 -11.20 -25.04
C ASP A 582 20.93 -12.35 -25.64
N ASP A 583 21.35 -12.80 -26.82
CA ASP A 583 20.62 -13.76 -27.66
C ASP A 583 20.36 -15.12 -26.98
N THR A 584 21.03 -15.42 -25.87
CA THR A 584 20.77 -16.64 -25.09
C THR A 584 19.35 -16.69 -24.50
N TYR A 585 18.67 -15.55 -24.40
CA TYR A 585 17.29 -15.47 -23.91
C TYR A 585 16.22 -15.81 -24.96
N GLU A 586 16.57 -15.96 -26.25
CA GLU A 586 15.60 -16.44 -27.27
C GLU A 586 15.02 -17.81 -26.94
N ASP A 587 15.81 -18.69 -26.30
CA ASP A 587 15.36 -20.02 -25.88
C ASP A 587 14.30 -19.92 -24.77
N MET A 588 14.48 -18.96 -23.85
CA MET A 588 13.49 -18.68 -22.82
C MET A 588 12.23 -18.02 -23.37
N ALA A 589 12.37 -17.11 -24.35
CA ALA A 589 11.22 -16.56 -25.06
C ALA A 589 10.40 -17.67 -25.71
N THR A 590 11.07 -18.62 -26.37
CA THR A 590 10.42 -19.78 -26.98
C THR A 590 9.71 -20.65 -25.94
N LYS A 591 10.31 -20.87 -24.76
CA LYS A 591 9.66 -21.56 -23.62
C LYS A 591 8.37 -20.87 -23.20
N TYR A 592 8.41 -19.57 -22.90
CA TYR A 592 7.24 -18.87 -22.36
C TYR A 592 6.14 -18.70 -23.42
N PHE A 593 6.50 -18.48 -24.67
CA PHE A 593 5.54 -18.51 -25.77
C PHE A 593 4.84 -19.88 -25.89
N GLY A 594 5.60 -20.98 -25.89
CA GLY A 594 5.02 -22.33 -25.92
C GLY A 594 4.12 -22.60 -24.71
N HIS A 595 4.54 -22.19 -23.51
CA HIS A 595 3.76 -22.34 -22.27
C HIS A 595 2.46 -21.54 -22.34
N PHE A 596 2.50 -20.29 -22.80
CA PHE A 596 1.30 -19.48 -23.00
C PHE A 596 0.29 -20.16 -23.93
N VAL A 597 0.76 -20.74 -25.04
CA VAL A 597 -0.12 -21.49 -25.96
C VAL A 597 -0.82 -22.66 -25.25
N TYR A 598 -0.15 -23.37 -24.33
CA TYR A 598 -0.78 -24.43 -23.54
C TYR A 598 -1.83 -23.89 -22.56
N ILE A 599 -1.54 -22.78 -21.86
CA ILE A 599 -2.48 -22.15 -20.92
C ILE A 599 -3.73 -21.66 -21.69
N ALA A 600 -3.54 -20.99 -22.82
CA ALA A 600 -4.63 -20.48 -23.64
C ALA A 600 -5.49 -21.60 -24.25
N GLU A 601 -4.87 -22.69 -24.69
CA GLU A 601 -5.60 -23.90 -25.09
C GLU A 601 -6.40 -24.47 -23.92
N ALA A 602 -5.80 -24.57 -22.73
CA ALA A 602 -6.44 -25.15 -21.56
C ALA A 602 -7.70 -24.38 -21.13
N LEU A 603 -7.62 -23.04 -21.02
CA LEU A 603 -8.76 -22.23 -20.63
C LEU A 603 -9.90 -22.32 -21.65
N ASN A 604 -9.58 -22.31 -22.94
CA ASN A 604 -10.60 -22.18 -23.98
C ASN A 604 -11.17 -23.51 -24.47
N ASN A 605 -10.36 -24.59 -24.53
CA ASN A 605 -10.76 -25.90 -25.02
C ASN A 605 -9.71 -27.02 -24.75
N ILE A 606 -9.70 -27.63 -23.55
CA ILE A 606 -8.75 -28.72 -23.18
C ILE A 606 -8.86 -29.96 -24.09
N SER A 607 -10.07 -30.36 -24.51
CA SER A 607 -10.28 -31.55 -25.35
C SER A 607 -11.64 -31.54 -26.09
N LYS A 608 -11.91 -32.52 -26.97
CA LYS A 608 -13.23 -32.61 -27.66
C LYS A 608 -14.38 -32.87 -26.69
N ASP A 609 -14.08 -33.51 -25.57
CA ASP A 609 -15.04 -34.02 -24.61
C ASP A 609 -15.07 -33.18 -23.31
N TYR A 610 -14.20 -32.16 -23.20
CA TYR A 610 -14.14 -31.24 -22.07
C TYR A 610 -15.01 -30.01 -22.35
N VAL A 611 -16.01 -29.79 -21.49
CA VAL A 611 -16.76 -28.53 -21.48
C VAL A 611 -15.89 -27.50 -20.78
N GLY A 612 -15.45 -26.44 -21.49
CA GLY A 612 -14.58 -25.37 -20.98
C GLY A 612 -15.17 -24.54 -19.84
N THR A 613 -14.39 -23.60 -19.29
CA THR A 613 -14.90 -22.55 -18.37
C THR A 613 -15.70 -21.47 -19.09
N TRP A 614 -15.64 -21.44 -20.42
CA TRP A 614 -16.47 -20.60 -21.26
C TRP A 614 -17.89 -21.15 -21.42
N ASP A 615 -18.89 -20.36 -21.02
CA ASP A 615 -20.29 -20.61 -21.33
C ASP A 615 -20.66 -19.89 -22.64
N SER A 616 -20.94 -20.68 -23.69
CA SER A 616 -21.28 -20.12 -25.02
C SER A 616 -22.68 -19.54 -25.11
N GLU A 617 -23.60 -19.91 -24.21
CA GLU A 617 -24.95 -19.35 -24.19
C GLU A 617 -24.94 -17.96 -23.56
N GLU A 618 -24.19 -17.80 -22.48
CA GLU A 618 -24.08 -16.53 -21.76
C GLU A 618 -22.95 -15.63 -22.24
N GLY A 619 -21.97 -16.18 -22.96
CA GLY A 619 -20.82 -15.44 -23.47
C GLY A 619 -19.87 -14.95 -22.38
N PHE A 620 -19.60 -15.81 -21.37
CA PHE A 620 -18.78 -15.43 -20.22
C PHE A 620 -17.98 -16.62 -19.66
N PHE A 621 -16.90 -16.32 -18.92
CA PHE A 621 -16.09 -17.32 -18.23
C PHE A 621 -16.50 -17.49 -16.76
N TYR A 622 -16.61 -18.73 -16.31
CA TYR A 622 -17.02 -19.09 -14.95
C TYR A 622 -16.06 -20.10 -14.32
N ASP A 623 -15.82 -19.95 -13.01
CA ASP A 623 -15.16 -20.96 -12.19
C ASP A 623 -15.98 -22.26 -12.17
N LYS A 624 -15.32 -23.38 -11.87
CA LYS A 624 -16.00 -24.67 -11.75
C LYS A 624 -15.64 -25.39 -10.48
N LEU A 625 -16.65 -26.06 -9.92
CA LEU A 625 -16.45 -27.10 -8.93
C LEU A 625 -16.45 -28.45 -9.61
N VAL A 626 -15.35 -29.18 -9.48
CA VAL A 626 -15.20 -30.51 -10.05
C VAL A 626 -15.17 -31.53 -8.91
N PHE A 627 -16.16 -32.42 -8.90
CA PHE A 627 -16.36 -33.41 -7.85
C PHE A 627 -15.50 -34.67 -8.08
N PRO A 628 -15.23 -35.48 -7.04
CA PRO A 628 -14.41 -36.70 -7.16
C PRO A 628 -14.92 -37.73 -8.17
N ASN A 629 -16.22 -37.71 -8.51
CA ASN A 629 -16.82 -38.58 -9.51
C ASN A 629 -16.65 -38.07 -10.97
N GLY A 630 -15.94 -36.95 -11.16
CA GLY A 630 -15.72 -36.31 -12.46
C GLY A 630 -16.88 -35.44 -12.97
N SER A 631 -18.01 -35.37 -12.25
CA SER A 631 -19.04 -34.38 -12.55
C SER A 631 -18.61 -32.99 -12.10
N PHE A 632 -19.18 -31.95 -12.70
CA PHE A 632 -18.84 -30.58 -12.37
C PHE A 632 -20.08 -29.67 -12.33
N VAL A 633 -19.95 -28.56 -11.62
CA VAL A 633 -20.95 -27.49 -11.55
C VAL A 633 -20.26 -26.14 -11.82
N PRO A 634 -20.70 -25.38 -12.84
CA PRO A 634 -20.20 -24.03 -13.05
C PRO A 634 -20.75 -23.07 -12.00
N ILE A 635 -19.88 -22.22 -11.46
CA ILE A 635 -20.25 -21.13 -10.55
C ILE A 635 -20.57 -19.91 -11.41
N LYS A 636 -21.86 -19.73 -11.74
CA LYS A 636 -22.34 -18.67 -12.66
C LYS A 636 -22.35 -17.27 -12.03
N VAL A 637 -21.20 -16.85 -11.53
CA VAL A 637 -20.97 -15.52 -10.94
C VAL A 637 -20.20 -14.67 -11.94
N ARG A 638 -20.91 -13.74 -12.59
CA ARG A 638 -20.29 -12.68 -13.40
C ARG A 638 -19.53 -11.67 -12.54
N SER A 639 -18.24 -11.87 -12.40
CA SER A 639 -17.34 -10.98 -11.67
C SER A 639 -16.08 -10.67 -12.47
N ILE A 640 -15.20 -9.84 -11.90
CA ILE A 640 -13.87 -9.60 -12.48
C ILE A 640 -13.08 -10.88 -12.71
N VAL A 641 -13.37 -11.96 -11.97
CA VAL A 641 -12.72 -13.28 -12.16
C VAL A 641 -12.81 -13.75 -13.61
N GLY A 642 -14.01 -13.69 -14.19
CA GLY A 642 -14.23 -14.05 -15.59
C GLY A 642 -13.66 -13.01 -16.56
N LEU A 643 -13.66 -11.73 -16.19
CA LEU A 643 -13.11 -10.66 -17.03
C LEU A 643 -11.58 -10.60 -17.02
N MET A 644 -10.91 -11.14 -16.00
CA MET A 644 -9.45 -11.19 -15.93
C MET A 644 -8.84 -11.92 -17.13
N SER A 645 -9.61 -12.76 -17.82
CA SER A 645 -9.18 -13.39 -19.06
C SER A 645 -8.83 -12.39 -20.18
N LEU A 646 -9.38 -11.16 -20.12
CA LEU A 646 -9.03 -10.07 -21.05
C LEU A 646 -7.63 -9.49 -20.78
N ALA A 647 -7.10 -9.64 -19.56
CA ALA A 647 -5.91 -8.93 -19.12
C ALA A 647 -4.62 -9.48 -19.73
N ALA A 648 -4.59 -10.78 -20.03
CA ALA A 648 -3.44 -11.47 -20.61
C ALA A 648 -3.41 -11.27 -22.13
N VAL A 649 -2.82 -10.16 -22.55
CA VAL A 649 -2.60 -9.78 -23.95
C VAL A 649 -1.19 -9.21 -24.12
N LEU A 650 -0.55 -9.52 -25.24
CA LEU A 650 0.76 -9.01 -25.64
C LEU A 650 0.83 -8.87 -27.15
N ARG A 651 1.16 -7.67 -27.62
CA ARG A 651 1.57 -7.37 -28.99
C ARG A 651 3.09 -7.50 -29.08
N ILE A 652 3.54 -8.28 -30.05
CA ILE A 652 4.95 -8.35 -30.44
C ILE A 652 5.06 -7.71 -31.82
N ASP A 653 5.74 -6.57 -31.90
CA ASP A 653 5.96 -5.88 -33.17
C ASP A 653 6.82 -6.70 -34.13
N LYS A 654 6.59 -6.51 -35.43
CA LYS A 654 7.34 -7.19 -36.49
C LYS A 654 8.84 -6.89 -36.46
N GLU A 655 9.25 -5.73 -35.94
CA GLU A 655 10.67 -5.36 -35.79
C GLU A 655 11.38 -6.26 -34.77
N THR A 656 10.68 -6.62 -33.69
CA THR A 656 11.16 -7.53 -32.64
C THR A 656 11.25 -8.96 -33.16
N LEU A 657 10.25 -9.42 -33.92
CA LEU A 657 10.30 -10.73 -34.58
C LEU A 657 11.49 -10.83 -35.55
N LYS A 658 11.68 -9.81 -36.40
CA LYS A 658 12.83 -9.73 -37.33
C LYS A 658 14.17 -9.69 -36.62
N ALA A 659 14.25 -9.06 -35.45
CA ALA A 659 15.46 -9.00 -34.65
C ALA A 659 15.80 -10.34 -33.98
N LEU A 660 14.82 -11.22 -33.78
CA LEU A 660 14.93 -12.50 -33.06
C LEU A 660 14.50 -13.68 -33.95
N PRO A 661 15.31 -14.04 -34.97
CA PRO A 661 14.89 -14.99 -36.00
C PRO A 661 14.76 -16.44 -35.50
N ARG A 662 15.36 -16.84 -34.37
CA ARG A 662 15.10 -18.18 -33.81
C ARG A 662 13.74 -18.22 -33.15
N PHE A 663 13.37 -17.15 -32.44
CA PHE A 663 12.04 -17.00 -31.88
C PHE A 663 10.96 -16.95 -32.98
N GLU A 664 11.14 -16.11 -34.02
CA GLU A 664 10.18 -16.03 -35.15
C GLU A 664 9.95 -17.40 -35.81
N ARG A 665 11.02 -18.16 -36.07
CA ARG A 665 10.89 -19.53 -36.60
C ARG A 665 10.09 -20.45 -35.67
N SER A 666 10.24 -20.28 -34.36
CA SER A 666 9.47 -21.05 -33.39
C SER A 666 7.98 -20.67 -33.40
N VAL A 667 7.65 -19.38 -33.53
CA VAL A 667 6.27 -18.91 -33.72
C VAL A 667 5.64 -19.54 -34.97
N VAL A 668 6.33 -19.46 -36.12
CA VAL A 668 5.86 -20.03 -37.39
C VAL A 668 5.69 -21.55 -37.28
N TRP A 669 6.64 -22.24 -36.65
CA TRP A 669 6.56 -23.68 -36.41
C TRP A 669 5.37 -24.05 -35.52
N PHE A 670 5.18 -23.37 -34.39
CA PHE A 670 4.04 -23.61 -33.49
C PHE A 670 2.72 -23.36 -34.22
N LYS A 671 2.59 -22.25 -34.95
CA LYS A 671 1.38 -21.96 -35.72
C LYS A 671 1.06 -23.10 -36.69
N LYS A 672 2.03 -23.51 -37.52
CA LYS A 672 1.82 -24.58 -38.51
C LYS A 672 1.53 -25.92 -37.84
N HIS A 673 2.38 -26.34 -36.90
CA HIS A 673 2.29 -27.65 -36.27
C HIS A 673 1.03 -27.79 -35.41
N ARG A 674 0.69 -26.78 -34.59
CA ARG A 674 -0.50 -26.82 -33.72
C ARG A 674 -1.78 -26.71 -34.55
N MET A 675 -1.82 -25.94 -35.64
CA MET A 675 -2.96 -25.97 -36.59
C MET A 675 -3.18 -27.35 -37.21
N GLU A 676 -2.11 -28.10 -37.47
CA GLU A 676 -2.18 -29.45 -38.05
C GLU A 676 -2.54 -30.53 -37.01
N THR A 677 -2.24 -30.33 -35.73
CA THR A 677 -2.30 -31.37 -34.69
C THR A 677 -3.31 -31.14 -33.57
N LEU A 678 -3.84 -29.93 -33.39
CA LEU A 678 -4.70 -29.57 -32.25
C LEU A 678 -5.95 -28.82 -32.68
N LYS A 679 -6.87 -28.71 -31.72
CA LYS A 679 -8.25 -28.31 -31.97
C LYS A 679 -8.51 -26.81 -31.75
N TYR A 680 -7.58 -26.10 -31.11
CA TYR A 680 -7.79 -24.70 -30.72
C TYR A 680 -6.69 -23.75 -31.28
N PRO A 681 -7.02 -22.84 -32.21
CA PRO A 681 -6.06 -21.92 -32.80
C PRO A 681 -5.83 -20.69 -31.91
N VAL A 682 -4.80 -20.73 -31.06
CA VAL A 682 -4.39 -19.59 -30.20
C VAL A 682 -3.88 -18.42 -31.05
N ILE A 683 -3.17 -18.70 -32.16
CA ILE A 683 -2.67 -17.69 -33.10
C ILE A 683 -3.66 -17.58 -34.28
N GLN A 684 -4.51 -16.55 -34.27
CA GLN A 684 -5.63 -16.43 -35.21
C GLN A 684 -5.26 -15.70 -36.52
N GLU A 685 -4.80 -14.44 -36.43
CA GLU A 685 -4.70 -13.53 -37.59
C GLU A 685 -3.24 -13.22 -38.03
N TYR A 686 -2.23 -13.90 -37.48
CA TYR A 686 -0.80 -13.61 -37.78
C TYR A 686 -0.40 -13.94 -39.23
N ALA A 687 0.24 -13.02 -39.93
CA ALA A 687 0.96 -13.27 -41.19
C ALA A 687 2.47 -13.08 -40.98
N GLU A 688 3.29 -13.89 -41.65
CA GLU A 688 4.76 -13.76 -41.55
C GLU A 688 5.20 -12.36 -42.00
N GLY A 689 6.01 -11.69 -41.17
CA GLY A 689 6.45 -10.32 -41.39
C GLY A 689 5.52 -9.20 -40.89
N GLU A 690 4.37 -9.55 -40.31
CA GLU A 690 3.45 -8.63 -39.61
C GLU A 690 3.60 -8.72 -38.09
N ASP A 691 2.89 -7.87 -37.35
CA ASP A 691 2.81 -7.91 -35.90
C ASP A 691 2.08 -9.18 -35.42
N LEU A 692 2.45 -9.68 -34.24
CA LEU A 692 1.83 -10.83 -33.60
C LEU A 692 1.04 -10.40 -32.36
N LEU A 693 -0.23 -10.76 -32.29
CA LEU A 693 -1.03 -10.67 -31.08
C LEU A 693 -1.09 -12.03 -30.39
N LEU A 694 -0.71 -12.05 -29.12
CA LEU A 694 -0.97 -13.15 -28.20
C LEU A 694 -2.03 -12.69 -27.22
N SER A 695 -3.20 -13.33 -27.25
CA SER A 695 -4.32 -13.03 -26.36
C SER A 695 -4.82 -14.33 -25.76
N LEU A 696 -5.07 -14.33 -24.45
CA LEU A 696 -5.56 -15.51 -23.76
C LEU A 696 -6.93 -15.94 -24.28
N VAL A 697 -7.73 -14.96 -24.68
CA VAL A 697 -9.04 -15.19 -25.29
C VAL A 697 -9.01 -14.88 -26.78
N PRO A 698 -9.74 -15.67 -27.60
CA PRO A 698 -9.83 -15.43 -29.04
C PRO A 698 -10.63 -14.15 -29.31
N LYS A 699 -10.45 -13.56 -30.48
CA LYS A 699 -11.05 -12.28 -30.87
C LYS A 699 -12.58 -12.23 -30.70
N ASP A 700 -13.28 -13.29 -31.09
CA ASP A 700 -14.74 -13.40 -30.97
C ASP A 700 -15.21 -13.37 -29.51
N ARG A 701 -14.53 -14.10 -28.61
CA ARG A 701 -14.84 -14.06 -27.16
C ARG A 701 -14.43 -12.73 -26.54
N MET A 702 -13.27 -12.18 -26.93
CA MET A 702 -12.80 -10.86 -26.51
C MET A 702 -13.85 -9.78 -26.83
N GLU A 703 -14.38 -9.77 -28.05
CA GLU A 703 -15.41 -8.80 -28.45
C GLU A 703 -16.69 -8.92 -27.61
N VAL A 704 -17.08 -10.13 -27.22
CA VAL A 704 -18.23 -10.37 -26.32
C VAL A 704 -17.94 -9.85 -24.92
N LEU A 705 -16.78 -10.20 -24.36
CA LEU A 705 -16.39 -9.77 -23.01
C LEU A 705 -16.22 -8.26 -22.90
N VAL A 706 -15.63 -7.59 -23.91
CA VAL A 706 -15.53 -6.12 -23.94
C VAL A 706 -16.91 -5.48 -23.98
N LYS A 707 -17.86 -6.01 -24.77
CA LYS A 707 -19.24 -5.51 -24.73
C LYS A 707 -19.81 -5.62 -23.32
N THR A 708 -19.67 -6.78 -22.66
CA THR A 708 -20.12 -7.01 -21.28
C THR A 708 -19.46 -6.06 -20.27
N LEU A 709 -18.14 -5.85 -20.38
CA LEU A 709 -17.36 -4.91 -19.55
C LEU A 709 -17.93 -3.48 -19.63
N LEU A 710 -18.38 -3.07 -20.82
CA LEU A 710 -18.84 -1.70 -21.12
C LEU A 710 -20.35 -1.50 -20.94
N ARG A 711 -21.07 -2.47 -20.36
CA ARG A 711 -22.50 -2.37 -20.05
C ARG A 711 -22.73 -1.69 -18.70
N GLU A 712 -23.58 -0.67 -18.67
CA GLU A 712 -23.89 0.06 -17.42
C GLU A 712 -24.75 -0.72 -16.44
N ASP A 713 -25.59 -1.62 -16.94
CA ASP A 713 -26.39 -2.56 -16.16
C ASP A 713 -25.60 -3.81 -15.71
N GLU A 714 -24.32 -3.90 -16.06
CA GLU A 714 -23.38 -4.92 -15.59
C GLU A 714 -22.17 -4.27 -14.92
N PHE A 715 -21.05 -4.13 -15.63
CA PHE A 715 -19.76 -3.77 -15.04
C PHE A 715 -19.41 -2.28 -15.12
N LEU A 716 -19.88 -1.55 -16.13
CA LEU A 716 -19.52 -0.15 -16.33
C LEU A 716 -20.25 0.75 -15.33
N SER A 717 -19.51 1.29 -14.38
CA SER A 717 -19.98 2.31 -13.45
C SER A 717 -19.64 3.71 -13.96
N PRO A 718 -20.38 4.76 -13.54
CA PRO A 718 -19.92 6.15 -13.68
C PRO A 718 -18.48 6.37 -13.21
N TYR A 719 -17.97 5.58 -12.26
CA TYR A 719 -16.70 5.76 -11.57
C TYR A 719 -15.63 4.71 -11.92
N GLY A 720 -15.88 3.80 -12.86
CA GLY A 720 -14.92 2.77 -13.28
C GLY A 720 -15.59 1.44 -13.63
N ILE A 721 -14.84 0.34 -13.52
CA ILE A 721 -15.32 -1.03 -13.69
C ILE A 721 -15.58 -1.65 -12.33
N ARG A 722 -16.79 -2.20 -12.14
CA ARG A 722 -17.23 -2.91 -10.94
C ARG A 722 -16.49 -4.24 -10.78
N SER A 723 -16.21 -4.62 -9.54
CA SER A 723 -15.65 -5.93 -9.20
C SER A 723 -16.66 -7.08 -9.41
N LEU A 724 -17.96 -6.81 -9.24
CA LEU A 724 -19.05 -7.76 -9.49
C LEU A 724 -20.11 -7.11 -10.39
N SER A 725 -20.64 -7.86 -11.35
CA SER A 725 -21.69 -7.36 -12.24
C SER A 725 -22.95 -6.99 -11.47
N LYS A 726 -23.56 -5.87 -11.85
CA LYS A 726 -24.81 -5.37 -11.27
C LYS A 726 -26.01 -6.30 -11.51
N VAL A 727 -25.92 -7.28 -12.42
CA VAL A 727 -26.95 -8.33 -12.56
C VAL A 727 -27.19 -9.11 -11.27
N HIS A 728 -26.17 -9.20 -10.40
CA HIS A 728 -26.25 -9.85 -9.08
C HIS A 728 -26.96 -9.00 -8.03
N GLN A 729 -27.59 -7.89 -8.41
CA GLN A 729 -28.68 -7.31 -7.61
C GLN A 729 -29.79 -8.32 -7.38
N ASN A 730 -29.95 -9.26 -8.32
CA ASN A 730 -30.68 -10.50 -8.10
C ASN A 730 -29.69 -11.56 -7.62
N ALA A 731 -29.88 -12.02 -6.37
CA ALA A 731 -29.00 -12.98 -5.71
C ALA A 731 -28.72 -14.24 -6.56
N TYR A 732 -27.44 -14.56 -6.78
CA TYR A 732 -27.06 -15.86 -7.33
C TYR A 732 -26.97 -16.89 -6.19
N ASN A 733 -27.64 -18.04 -6.37
CA ASN A 733 -27.71 -19.11 -5.38
C ASN A 733 -27.14 -20.41 -5.97
N LEU A 734 -26.26 -21.05 -5.21
CA LEU A 734 -25.63 -22.33 -5.52
C LEU A 734 -25.97 -23.35 -4.43
N TYR A 735 -26.50 -24.51 -4.82
CA TYR A 735 -26.94 -25.56 -3.90
C TYR A 735 -25.97 -26.75 -3.97
N ILE A 736 -25.29 -27.05 -2.86
CA ILE A 736 -24.35 -28.17 -2.75
C ILE A 736 -24.62 -28.92 -1.46
N ASN A 737 -24.82 -30.24 -1.53
CA ASN A 737 -24.98 -31.14 -0.37
C ASN A 737 -25.99 -30.66 0.69
N GLY A 738 -27.08 -30.00 0.27
CA GLY A 738 -28.12 -29.48 1.17
C GLY A 738 -27.83 -28.11 1.79
N SER A 739 -26.70 -27.49 1.47
CA SER A 739 -26.36 -26.10 1.83
C SER A 739 -26.56 -25.16 0.64
N THR A 740 -27.02 -23.94 0.94
CA THR A 740 -27.16 -22.86 -0.05
C THR A 740 -26.05 -21.84 0.16
N TYR A 741 -25.29 -21.57 -0.91
CA TYR A 741 -24.29 -20.52 -0.99
C TYR A 741 -24.83 -19.39 -1.86
N CYS A 742 -24.64 -18.14 -1.44
CA CYS A 742 -25.28 -16.98 -2.06
C CYS A 742 -24.28 -15.83 -2.23
N ILE A 743 -24.43 -15.09 -3.33
CA ILE A 743 -23.72 -13.82 -3.57
C ILE A 743 -24.67 -12.76 -4.10
N ASN A 744 -24.46 -11.52 -3.66
CA ASN A 744 -25.23 -10.34 -4.04
C ASN A 744 -24.28 -9.23 -4.49
N TYR A 745 -24.77 -8.33 -5.35
CA TYR A 745 -24.11 -7.07 -5.64
C TYR A 745 -24.20 -6.12 -4.44
N GLU A 746 -23.02 -5.75 -3.93
CA GLU A 746 -22.79 -4.87 -2.78
C GLU A 746 -21.87 -3.74 -3.25
N PRO A 747 -22.39 -2.55 -3.57
CA PRO A 747 -21.58 -1.52 -4.24
C PRO A 747 -20.52 -0.87 -3.35
N ALA A 748 -20.53 -1.09 -2.03
CA ALA A 748 -19.57 -0.53 -1.06
C ALA A 748 -19.13 -1.57 -0.02
N GLU A 749 -19.44 -1.40 1.27
CA GLU A 749 -19.03 -2.32 2.33
C GLU A 749 -19.74 -3.68 2.20
N SER A 750 -19.09 -4.76 2.69
CA SER A 750 -19.72 -6.08 2.66
C SER A 750 -20.82 -6.20 3.72
N SER A 751 -21.92 -6.89 3.38
CA SER A 751 -22.95 -7.20 4.37
C SER A 751 -22.63 -8.44 5.23
N THR A 752 -21.45 -9.06 5.03
CA THR A 752 -21.03 -10.32 5.69
C THR A 752 -19.72 -10.17 6.45
N TYR A 753 -19.42 -11.13 7.32
CA TYR A 753 -18.17 -11.20 8.09
C TYR A 753 -17.07 -12.06 7.44
N LEU A 754 -17.26 -12.46 6.18
CA LEU A 754 -16.24 -13.25 5.47
C LEU A 754 -14.94 -12.43 5.41
N PHE A 755 -13.81 -13.07 5.77
CA PHE A 755 -12.47 -12.47 5.75
C PHE A 755 -12.31 -11.19 6.60
N GLY A 756 -12.89 -11.17 7.81
CA GLY A 756 -12.77 -10.01 8.73
C GLY A 756 -13.72 -8.85 8.38
N GLY A 757 -14.09 -8.74 7.10
CA GLY A 757 -15.12 -7.85 6.61
C GLY A 757 -14.67 -6.40 6.37
N ASN A 758 -13.36 -6.17 6.23
CA ASN A 758 -12.72 -4.90 5.85
C ASN A 758 -12.87 -4.61 4.36
N SER A 759 -12.47 -5.58 3.54
CA SER A 759 -12.44 -5.43 2.09
C SER A 759 -13.69 -6.04 1.46
N ASN A 760 -14.18 -5.43 0.37
CA ASN A 760 -15.28 -5.98 -0.40
C ASN A 760 -15.04 -5.97 -1.92
N TRP A 761 -15.06 -7.16 -2.51
CA TRP A 761 -14.92 -7.38 -3.94
C TRP A 761 -16.27 -7.68 -4.64
N ARG A 762 -17.39 -7.54 -3.94
CA ARG A 762 -18.73 -7.89 -4.46
C ARG A 762 -19.46 -6.74 -5.15
N GLY A 763 -18.74 -5.84 -5.83
CA GLY A 763 -19.36 -4.70 -6.50
C GLY A 763 -18.51 -3.43 -6.60
N PRO A 764 -17.72 -3.04 -5.58
CA PRO A 764 -17.00 -1.76 -5.57
C PRO A 764 -15.98 -1.62 -6.70
N ILE A 765 -15.51 -0.39 -6.91
CA ILE A 765 -14.45 -0.05 -7.86
C ILE A 765 -13.09 -0.14 -7.17
N TRP A 766 -12.20 -0.94 -7.75
CA TRP A 766 -10.82 -1.11 -7.27
C TRP A 766 -9.84 -0.56 -8.29
N MET A 767 -8.97 0.36 -7.85
CA MET A 767 -7.95 0.99 -8.68
C MET A 767 -7.03 -0.01 -9.41
N PRO A 768 -6.44 -1.04 -8.75
CA PRO A 768 -5.45 -1.91 -9.40
C PRO A 768 -6.03 -2.69 -10.59
N ILE A 769 -7.22 -3.25 -10.45
CA ILE A 769 -7.88 -4.03 -11.51
C ILE A 769 -8.32 -3.13 -12.67
N ASN A 770 -8.86 -1.94 -12.36
CA ASN A 770 -9.19 -0.96 -13.38
C ASN A 770 -7.96 -0.52 -14.18
N TYR A 771 -6.83 -0.31 -13.50
CA TYR A 771 -5.58 0.06 -14.14
C TYR A 771 -5.08 -1.04 -15.09
N ILE A 772 -5.14 -2.30 -14.68
CA ILE A 772 -4.80 -3.45 -15.54
C ILE A 772 -5.71 -3.50 -16.77
N PHE A 773 -7.03 -3.36 -16.62
CA PHE A 773 -7.91 -3.36 -17.79
C PHE A 773 -7.65 -2.18 -18.73
N ILE A 774 -7.36 -0.99 -18.21
CA ILE A 774 -6.98 0.16 -19.04
C ILE A 774 -5.71 -0.15 -19.84
N ASP A 775 -4.72 -0.80 -19.22
CA ASP A 775 -3.47 -1.22 -19.86
C ASP A 775 -3.74 -2.25 -20.97
N SER A 776 -4.52 -3.29 -20.68
CA SER A 776 -4.88 -4.34 -21.65
C SER A 776 -5.68 -3.80 -22.83
N LEU A 777 -6.62 -2.86 -22.62
CA LEU A 777 -7.39 -2.23 -23.70
C LEU A 777 -6.48 -1.40 -24.63
N LYS A 778 -5.44 -0.77 -24.09
CA LYS A 778 -4.41 -0.08 -24.91
C LYS A 778 -3.60 -1.09 -25.72
N GLU A 779 -3.20 -2.21 -25.13
CA GLU A 779 -2.47 -3.26 -25.84
C GLU A 779 -3.28 -3.83 -27.02
N TYR A 780 -4.58 -4.11 -26.83
CA TYR A 780 -5.46 -4.51 -27.93
C TYR A 780 -5.59 -3.41 -29.00
N PHE A 781 -5.64 -2.14 -28.61
CA PHE A 781 -5.68 -1.02 -29.55
C PHE A 781 -4.38 -0.90 -30.35
N ASP A 782 -3.23 -1.07 -29.71
CA ASP A 782 -1.93 -0.96 -30.35
C ASP A 782 -1.73 -2.01 -31.46
N TYR A 783 -2.41 -3.16 -31.35
CA TYR A 783 -2.47 -4.16 -32.42
C TYR A 783 -3.63 -3.92 -33.41
N GLY A 784 -4.87 -3.78 -32.92
CA GLY A 784 -6.08 -3.78 -33.74
C GLY A 784 -6.47 -2.42 -34.33
N GLY A 785 -5.87 -1.33 -33.83
CA GLY A 785 -6.15 0.04 -34.24
C GLY A 785 -7.64 0.39 -34.25
N GLU A 786 -8.06 1.13 -35.27
CA GLU A 786 -9.45 1.54 -35.48
C GLU A 786 -10.38 0.41 -35.96
N ALA A 787 -9.87 -0.81 -36.18
CA ALA A 787 -10.73 -1.95 -36.55
C ALA A 787 -11.55 -2.47 -35.36
N LEU A 788 -11.06 -2.25 -34.13
CA LEU A 788 -11.71 -2.68 -32.89
C LEU A 788 -12.57 -1.56 -32.30
N MET A 789 -13.78 -1.41 -32.85
CA MET A 789 -14.75 -0.39 -32.43
C MET A 789 -15.87 -1.01 -31.59
N PHE A 790 -16.23 -0.33 -30.49
CA PHE A 790 -17.28 -0.75 -29.56
C PHE A 790 -18.19 0.43 -29.23
N ASP A 791 -19.44 0.12 -28.86
CA ASP A 791 -20.34 1.12 -28.32
C ASP A 791 -19.90 1.44 -26.88
N PHE A 792 -19.77 2.73 -26.56
CA PHE A 792 -19.41 3.19 -25.22
C PHE A 792 -20.41 4.26 -24.72
N PRO A 793 -21.23 3.94 -23.69
CA PRO A 793 -21.49 2.61 -23.14
C PRO A 793 -22.06 1.62 -24.17
N THR A 794 -22.00 0.32 -23.88
CA THR A 794 -22.58 -0.70 -24.77
C THR A 794 -24.07 -0.46 -24.98
N GLY A 795 -24.50 -0.39 -26.25
CA GLY A 795 -25.88 -0.11 -26.64
C GLY A 795 -26.21 1.38 -26.79
N SER A 796 -25.24 2.29 -26.60
CA SER A 796 -25.46 3.74 -26.76
C SER A 796 -25.47 4.20 -28.22
N GLY A 797 -24.93 3.41 -29.16
CA GLY A 797 -24.65 3.83 -30.53
C GLY A 797 -23.44 4.75 -30.69
N ASN A 798 -22.81 5.18 -29.60
CA ASN A 798 -21.59 5.99 -29.63
C ASN A 798 -20.36 5.07 -29.80
N ARG A 799 -19.83 5.00 -31.02
CA ARG A 799 -18.75 4.09 -31.40
C ARG A 799 -17.39 4.70 -31.05
N MET A 800 -16.60 3.99 -30.25
CA MET A 800 -15.23 4.35 -29.88
C MET A 800 -14.26 3.18 -30.12
N HIS A 801 -13.02 3.48 -30.45
CA HIS A 801 -11.96 2.47 -30.44
C HIS A 801 -11.46 2.21 -29.01
N LEU A 802 -10.76 1.10 -28.79
CA LEU A 802 -10.32 0.68 -27.44
C LEU A 802 -9.40 1.71 -26.74
N GLY A 803 -8.54 2.42 -27.48
CA GLY A 803 -7.72 3.52 -26.92
C GLY A 803 -8.55 4.70 -26.39
N GLN A 804 -9.65 5.07 -27.06
CA GLN A 804 -10.60 6.08 -26.57
C GLN A 804 -11.32 5.59 -25.32
N ILE A 805 -11.75 4.33 -25.33
CA ILE A 805 -12.44 3.70 -24.18
C ILE A 805 -11.52 3.66 -22.96
N ALA A 806 -10.25 3.28 -23.12
CA ALA A 806 -9.25 3.31 -22.05
C ALA A 806 -9.07 4.72 -21.47
N THR A 807 -9.11 5.75 -22.33
CA THR A 807 -9.07 7.16 -21.93
C THR A 807 -10.32 7.57 -21.14
N GLU A 808 -11.52 7.18 -21.59
CA GLU A 808 -12.77 7.47 -20.88
C GLU A 808 -12.86 6.75 -19.52
N LEU A 809 -12.37 5.51 -19.41
CA LEU A 809 -12.26 4.81 -18.13
C LEU A 809 -11.28 5.53 -17.19
N SER A 810 -10.15 6.01 -17.70
CA SER A 810 -9.18 6.81 -16.91
C SER A 810 -9.83 8.08 -16.36
N LYS A 811 -10.60 8.80 -17.18
CA LYS A 811 -11.37 9.98 -16.75
C LYS A 811 -12.38 9.66 -15.65
N ARG A 812 -13.09 8.52 -15.74
CA ARG A 812 -14.07 8.07 -14.73
C ARG A 812 -13.44 7.79 -13.36
N LEU A 813 -12.19 7.35 -13.32
CA LEU A 813 -11.44 7.17 -12.07
C LEU A 813 -10.94 8.51 -11.53
N ILE A 814 -10.38 9.37 -12.39
CA ILE A 814 -9.85 10.69 -12.00
C ILE A 814 -10.95 11.59 -11.42
N GLN A 815 -12.15 11.59 -12.00
CA GLN A 815 -13.26 12.42 -11.51
C GLN A 815 -13.70 12.11 -10.08
N ILE A 816 -13.41 10.92 -9.53
CA ILE A 816 -13.69 10.58 -8.11
C ILE A 816 -13.04 11.62 -7.19
N PHE A 817 -11.83 12.05 -7.58
CA PHE A 817 -11.02 13.00 -6.84
C PHE A 817 -11.19 14.43 -7.30
N GLU A 818 -11.88 14.71 -8.41
CA GLU A 818 -12.08 16.08 -8.90
C GLU A 818 -13.13 16.84 -8.08
N LYS A 819 -13.01 18.18 -8.02
CA LYS A 819 -14.12 19.02 -7.54
C LYS A 819 -15.15 19.09 -8.65
N ASN A 820 -16.40 18.78 -8.34
CA ASN A 820 -17.51 18.93 -9.26
C ASN A 820 -17.94 20.42 -9.39
N GLN A 821 -19.04 20.66 -10.10
CA GLN A 821 -19.58 22.01 -10.31
C GLN A 821 -20.01 22.70 -9.00
N ASP A 822 -20.37 21.93 -7.97
CA ASP A 822 -20.75 22.41 -6.65
C ASP A 822 -19.54 22.60 -5.71
N GLY A 823 -18.31 22.39 -6.23
CA GLY A 823 -17.07 22.64 -5.51
C GLY A 823 -16.65 21.54 -4.53
N TYR A 824 -17.31 20.38 -4.50
CA TYR A 824 -16.95 19.25 -3.63
C TYR A 824 -16.45 18.03 -4.41
N ARG A 825 -15.72 17.15 -3.74
CA ARG A 825 -15.16 15.92 -4.32
C ARG A 825 -16.04 14.71 -3.99
N VAL A 826 -16.27 13.86 -4.98
CA VAL A 826 -17.15 12.69 -4.83
C VAL A 826 -16.59 11.71 -3.79
N VAL A 827 -15.26 11.58 -3.71
CA VAL A 827 -14.59 10.74 -2.71
C VAL A 827 -15.02 11.05 -1.26
N HIS A 828 -15.40 12.30 -0.97
CA HIS A 828 -15.81 12.77 0.36
C HIS A 828 -17.33 12.81 0.57
N HIS A 829 -18.11 12.15 -0.28
CA HIS A 829 -19.58 12.28 -0.28
C HIS A 829 -20.24 12.03 1.09
N GLN A 830 -19.73 11.09 1.89
CA GLN A 830 -20.25 10.79 3.24
C GLN A 830 -20.19 11.99 4.18
N HIS A 831 -19.12 12.79 4.11
CA HIS A 831 -18.89 13.95 4.98
C HIS A 831 -18.80 15.24 4.17
N GLN A 832 -19.59 15.35 3.08
CA GLN A 832 -19.46 16.42 2.09
C GLN A 832 -19.54 17.84 2.69
N GLU A 833 -20.35 18.04 3.73
CA GLU A 833 -20.52 19.37 4.34
C GLU A 833 -19.26 19.81 5.09
N MET A 834 -18.56 18.88 5.75
CA MET A 834 -17.25 19.17 6.36
C MET A 834 -16.23 19.52 5.29
N TYR A 835 -16.18 18.75 4.20
CA TYR A 835 -15.22 18.98 3.11
C TYR A 835 -15.57 20.15 2.18
N LYS A 836 -16.68 20.87 2.43
CA LYS A 836 -16.92 22.21 1.86
C LYS A 836 -16.28 23.33 2.68
N ASP A 837 -15.94 23.08 3.95
CA ASP A 837 -15.25 24.06 4.80
C ASP A 837 -13.89 24.44 4.19
N GLU A 838 -13.53 25.72 4.26
CA GLU A 838 -12.31 26.26 3.65
C GLU A 838 -11.02 25.60 4.17
N HIS A 839 -11.04 25.00 5.35
CA HIS A 839 -9.89 24.31 5.95
C HIS A 839 -9.86 22.81 5.66
N PHE A 840 -10.84 22.28 4.92
CA PHE A 840 -10.93 20.87 4.51
C PHE A 840 -11.02 20.68 2.99
N ASN A 841 -11.55 21.66 2.25
CA ASN A 841 -11.83 21.59 0.81
C ASN A 841 -10.66 21.11 -0.07
N ASP A 842 -9.42 21.45 0.29
CA ASP A 842 -8.23 21.06 -0.48
C ASP A 842 -7.57 19.77 0.00
N LEU A 843 -8.11 19.13 1.05
CA LEU A 843 -7.58 17.91 1.63
C LEU A 843 -8.18 16.68 0.92
N ILE A 844 -7.32 15.80 0.43
CA ILE A 844 -7.73 14.60 -0.33
C ILE A 844 -7.38 13.36 0.49
N LEU A 845 -8.34 12.45 0.61
CA LEU A 845 -8.13 11.11 1.14
C LEU A 845 -8.10 10.12 -0.01
N PHE A 846 -7.33 9.05 0.15
CA PHE A 846 -7.14 8.02 -0.86
C PHE A 846 -7.55 6.70 -0.24
N TYR A 847 -8.70 6.21 -0.68
CA TYR A 847 -9.33 5.06 -0.06
C TYR A 847 -8.87 3.76 -0.71
N GLU A 848 -9.05 2.66 0.01
CA GLU A 848 -8.79 1.30 -0.46
C GLU A 848 -9.60 0.99 -1.73
N TYR A 849 -10.90 1.32 -1.73
CA TYR A 849 -11.80 1.16 -2.87
C TYR A 849 -12.94 2.20 -2.84
N PHE A 850 -13.78 2.20 -3.89
CA PHE A 850 -14.82 3.21 -4.08
C PHE A 850 -16.19 2.61 -4.33
N HIS A 851 -17.21 3.26 -3.77
CA HIS A 851 -18.59 2.86 -3.95
C HIS A 851 -18.98 2.90 -5.44
N ALA A 852 -19.43 1.78 -5.99
CA ALA A 852 -19.63 1.64 -7.42
C ALA A 852 -20.74 2.54 -8.02
N ASP A 853 -21.79 2.87 -7.28
CA ASP A 853 -22.87 3.73 -7.83
C ASP A 853 -22.78 5.22 -7.49
N ASN A 854 -22.00 5.65 -6.48
CA ASN A 854 -21.89 7.07 -6.10
C ASN A 854 -20.45 7.59 -5.92
N GLY A 855 -19.43 6.74 -6.03
CA GLY A 855 -18.02 7.10 -6.05
C GLY A 855 -17.39 7.49 -4.70
N ARG A 856 -18.12 7.42 -3.57
CA ARG A 856 -17.53 7.73 -2.26
C ARG A 856 -16.38 6.78 -1.92
N GLY A 857 -15.42 7.25 -1.13
CA GLY A 857 -14.37 6.39 -0.56
C GLY A 857 -14.92 5.37 0.43
N VAL A 858 -14.29 4.19 0.49
CA VAL A 858 -14.64 3.07 1.36
C VAL A 858 -13.39 2.29 1.76
N GLY A 859 -13.36 1.74 2.98
CA GLY A 859 -12.20 1.03 3.54
C GLY A 859 -11.11 2.02 4.01
N ALA A 860 -9.87 1.54 4.12
CA ALA A 860 -8.74 2.33 4.62
C ALA A 860 -8.61 3.69 3.92
N SER A 861 -8.65 4.79 4.67
CA SER A 861 -8.74 6.15 4.11
C SER A 861 -7.41 6.78 3.68
N HIS A 862 -6.29 6.14 4.03
CA HIS A 862 -4.93 6.59 3.70
C HIS A 862 -4.18 5.55 2.86
N GLN A 863 -4.93 4.69 2.15
CA GLN A 863 -4.43 3.76 1.15
C GLN A 863 -3.85 4.56 -0.03
N THR A 864 -2.61 5.00 0.16
CA THR A 864 -1.78 5.61 -0.88
C THR A 864 -0.75 4.62 -1.39
N GLY A 865 -1.08 3.33 -1.25
CA GLY A 865 -0.51 2.21 -1.95
C GLY A 865 -0.97 2.16 -3.40
N TRP A 866 -1.89 1.26 -3.74
CA TRP A 866 -2.38 1.13 -5.13
C TRP A 866 -3.24 2.31 -5.58
N THR A 867 -3.91 3.04 -4.69
CA THR A 867 -4.76 4.17 -5.14
C THR A 867 -3.91 5.34 -5.62
N ALA A 868 -2.61 5.35 -5.26
CA ALA A 868 -1.63 6.27 -5.83
C ALA A 868 -1.42 6.08 -7.35
N LEU A 869 -1.88 4.98 -7.97
CA LEU A 869 -1.95 4.81 -9.43
C LEU A 869 -2.76 5.92 -10.11
N ILE A 870 -3.60 6.67 -9.38
CA ILE A 870 -4.23 7.87 -9.90
C ILE A 870 -3.20 8.90 -10.42
N ALA A 871 -2.02 8.96 -9.81
CA ALA A 871 -0.92 9.79 -10.28
C ALA A 871 -0.39 9.32 -11.65
N ASN A 872 -0.34 8.01 -11.90
CA ASN A 872 0.01 7.43 -13.19
C ASN A 872 -1.08 7.69 -14.24
N LEU A 873 -2.35 7.57 -13.89
CA LEU A 873 -3.45 7.89 -14.82
C LEU A 873 -3.42 9.36 -15.24
N ILE A 874 -3.16 10.26 -14.29
CA ILE A 874 -2.97 11.70 -14.57
C ILE A 874 -1.73 11.94 -15.45
N ASP A 875 -0.60 11.29 -15.18
CA ASP A 875 0.64 11.39 -15.99
C ASP A 875 0.43 10.88 -17.42
N ASN A 876 -0.33 9.80 -17.59
CA ASN A 876 -0.59 9.18 -18.90
C ASN A 876 -1.61 9.93 -19.76
N MET A 877 -2.43 10.80 -19.16
CA MET A 877 -3.39 11.65 -19.88
C MET A 877 -2.78 12.96 -20.39
N ALA A 878 -1.58 13.27 -19.92
CA ALA A 878 -0.84 14.51 -20.12
C ALA A 878 0.14 14.39 -21.29
#